data_AF-A0A328X6F8-F1
#
_entry.id   AF-A0A328X6F8-F1
#
_cell.length_a   1.000
_cell.length_b   1.000
_cell.length_c   1.000
_cell.angle_alpha   90.00
_cell.angle_beta   90.00
_cell.angle_gamma   90.00
#
_symmetry.space_group_name_H-M   'P 1'
#
loop_
_entity.id
_entity.type
_entity.pdbx_description
1 polymer ?
#
loop_
_entity_poly.entity_id
_entity_poly.type
_entity_poly.pdbx_seq_one_letter_code
_entity_poly.pdbx_strand_id
1 'polypeptide(L)'
;MENQDKLYDKMKQAAKNAEANSFPGMEKVWARVEEKLDKKEDKKVIILWKKIAVAASLLLFVSLGYQFLKSDKEIITIENPIVNENKDTIQNVSPLKIEKSKEEMVVSSDVETEKNSNVEPILKESILKNSIKKEQQVVSVFKDSLMKLNDLIALDEEKNKLVSKEIPTVKISSEEINKLTGERMITGVVMDSYNLPLSGATVLIKGTSKGTNTDFDGKFSIKAKKGETLEFSYVGMLTQTTKIDSSTNLNIALVDNGTTLEEVVVVGYGTRVAKKTTSAATSITSNEIKKGKKTNTPNKTLVWNSISDQKEFKVKAEIKKSNTQSLQGKVAGVYINDANQKYKGNNNITIRGTNSINSKNEPLIILDGQPISQKEMQVLNPNDIKDITVLKDASATSLYGSSGRNGVIVITSKSGKVEKLSKRQLKKKLKELEEAQQQAPIQWPVNDPTQDESYESFEENAFESPTTAPLSTFSIDVDNASYTNIRRFINNGQTVPKDAVRVEEMVNFFKYNYTEPTDEHPFSIHTEYSDCAWNRNHKVLKVGLQGKNIPTENLPASNLVFLVDVSGSMNDQNKLPLLKQSMKILVEQLRKKDKVSIVVYAGAAGLVLPPTSGDEKKTIIDALENLQAGGSTAGGAGIELAYKTAEENFVKNGNNRVILATDGDFNVGASSNTDMQTLIEEKRKSGVFLTCLGYGMGNYKDSKMETIANKGNGNYAYIDNIQEANRFLGKEFKGSMFAIAKDVKIQIEFNPQHVQAYRLIGYENRKLNDEDFVNDAIDAGELGSGHTVTALYEIIPTNVKSDFFKEPIDLKYSKTENSSTVFGNELATIKFRYKKPDGEKSIEMVQVIENKSIPIDKSSDDFKFSSAVAWFGLKLRDSKLVQNKDSEAIKTLAKKGLSNDEEGYKTEFIRLVETVK
;
A
#
# COMPACT_ATOMS: atom_id res chain seq x y z
N MET A 1 -46.33 37.26 -28.74
CA MET A 1 -45.40 36.20 -29.21
C MET A 1 -44.22 36.76 -30.01
N GLU A 2 -44.34 37.84 -30.79
CA GLU A 2 -43.23 38.37 -31.64
C GLU A 2 -41.92 38.84 -30.94
N ASN A 3 -41.86 38.93 -29.61
CA ASN A 3 -40.66 39.41 -28.90
C ASN A 3 -39.68 38.31 -28.46
N GLN A 4 -40.07 37.02 -28.50
CA GLN A 4 -39.14 35.92 -28.16
C GLN A 4 -38.28 35.50 -29.36
N ASP A 5 -38.85 35.43 -30.57
CA ASP A 5 -38.09 35.07 -31.78
C ASP A 5 -36.99 36.10 -32.10
N LYS A 6 -37.28 37.40 -31.93
CA LYS A 6 -36.29 38.49 -32.07
C LYS A 6 -35.13 38.42 -31.07
N LEU A 7 -35.33 37.78 -29.92
CA LEU A 7 -34.26 37.56 -28.93
C LEU A 7 -33.41 36.34 -29.31
N TYR A 8 -34.06 35.27 -29.80
CA TYR A 8 -33.40 34.05 -30.25
C TYR A 8 -32.52 34.29 -31.48
N ASP A 9 -33.01 35.04 -32.47
CA ASP A 9 -32.21 35.40 -33.66
C ASP A 9 -31.05 36.35 -33.33
N LYS A 10 -31.22 37.27 -32.36
CA LYS A 10 -30.10 38.10 -31.86
C LYS A 10 -29.00 37.25 -31.21
N MET A 11 -29.35 36.24 -30.40
CA MET A 11 -28.34 35.34 -29.82
C MET A 11 -27.68 34.46 -30.89
N LYS A 12 -28.42 34.04 -31.92
CA LYS A 12 -27.89 33.26 -33.04
C LYS A 12 -26.95 34.07 -33.95
N GLN A 13 -27.22 35.36 -34.14
CA GLN A 13 -26.28 36.29 -34.78
C GLN A 13 -25.04 36.55 -33.91
N ALA A 14 -25.19 36.75 -32.61
CA ALA A 14 -24.07 36.96 -31.70
C ALA A 14 -23.11 35.75 -31.68
N ALA A 15 -23.63 34.52 -31.63
CA ALA A 15 -22.84 33.30 -31.70
C ALA A 15 -22.06 33.18 -33.02
N LYS A 16 -22.70 33.42 -34.18
CA LYS A 16 -22.01 33.42 -35.48
C LYS A 16 -20.94 34.50 -35.62
N ASN A 17 -21.12 35.66 -35.00
CA ASN A 17 -20.13 36.74 -35.02
C ASN A 17 -18.94 36.48 -34.08
N ALA A 18 -19.10 35.62 -33.08
CA ALA A 18 -18.01 35.20 -32.19
C ALA A 18 -17.05 34.20 -32.86
N GLU A 19 -17.55 33.31 -33.72
CA GLU A 19 -16.73 32.32 -34.44
C GLU A 19 -15.94 32.89 -35.63
N ALA A 20 -16.26 34.10 -36.09
CA ALA A 20 -15.73 34.65 -37.36
C ALA A 20 -14.55 35.65 -37.21
N ASN A 21 -14.20 36.06 -35.98
CA ASN A 21 -13.14 37.06 -35.74
C ASN A 21 -11.85 36.43 -35.19
N SER A 22 -11.10 35.74 -36.05
CA SER A 22 -9.69 35.44 -35.77
C SER A 22 -8.89 36.75 -35.73
N PHE A 23 -8.42 37.16 -34.55
CA PHE A 23 -7.61 38.37 -34.39
C PHE A 23 -6.27 38.25 -35.13
N PRO A 24 -6.02 38.97 -36.25
CA PRO A 24 -4.84 38.75 -37.10
C PRO A 24 -3.51 39.19 -36.46
N GLY A 25 -3.57 39.77 -35.26
CA GLY A 25 -2.39 40.10 -34.45
C GLY A 25 -1.84 38.90 -33.66
N MET A 26 -2.68 37.92 -33.29
CA MET A 26 -2.26 36.86 -32.38
C MET A 26 -1.31 35.84 -33.03
N GLU A 27 -1.53 35.45 -34.28
CA GLU A 27 -0.57 34.58 -35.00
C GLU A 27 0.80 35.26 -35.16
N LYS A 28 0.85 36.58 -35.38
CA LYS A 28 2.12 37.34 -35.43
C LYS A 28 2.81 37.46 -34.07
N VAL A 29 2.07 37.35 -32.97
CA VAL A 29 2.63 37.27 -31.61
C VAL A 29 3.16 35.86 -31.35
N TRP A 30 2.38 34.82 -31.64
CA TRP A 30 2.77 33.42 -31.48
C TRP A 30 3.99 33.04 -32.33
N ALA A 31 4.02 33.40 -33.61
CA ALA A 31 5.20 33.17 -34.47
C ALA A 31 6.47 33.87 -33.94
N ARG A 32 6.34 35.06 -33.33
CA ARG A 32 7.46 35.77 -32.66
C ARG A 32 7.85 35.18 -31.31
N VAL A 33 6.98 34.39 -30.69
CA VAL A 33 7.26 33.66 -29.45
C VAL A 33 7.97 32.35 -29.78
N GLU A 34 7.52 31.60 -30.79
CA GLU A 34 8.23 30.41 -31.31
C GLU A 34 9.62 30.76 -31.86
N GLU A 35 9.74 31.81 -32.69
CA GLU A 35 11.05 32.27 -33.22
C GLU A 35 12.04 32.69 -32.10
N LYS A 36 11.53 33.04 -30.91
CA LYS A 36 12.33 33.37 -29.72
C LYS A 36 12.58 32.19 -28.79
N LEU A 37 11.76 31.15 -28.81
CA LEU A 37 11.95 29.94 -28.02
C LEU A 37 13.02 29.02 -28.64
N ASP A 38 13.10 28.96 -29.98
CA ASP A 38 14.15 28.23 -30.69
C ASP A 38 15.54 28.90 -30.63
N LYS A 39 15.66 30.11 -30.06
CA LYS A 39 16.92 30.86 -29.95
C LYS A 39 17.34 31.12 -28.50
N LYS A 40 18.08 30.13 -28.00
CA LYS A 40 19.13 30.17 -26.98
C LYS A 40 18.76 30.20 -25.49
N GLU A 41 19.50 29.34 -24.80
CA GLU A 41 20.11 29.55 -23.49
C GLU A 41 20.59 31.01 -23.29
N ASP A 42 19.96 31.76 -22.37
CA ASP A 42 20.65 32.83 -21.62
C ASP A 42 19.83 33.28 -20.39
N LYS A 43 20.31 32.95 -19.18
CA LYS A 43 19.53 33.07 -17.92
C LYS A 43 19.14 34.49 -17.49
N LYS A 44 19.62 35.56 -18.15
CA LYS A 44 19.44 36.95 -17.69
C LYS A 44 18.15 37.65 -18.16
N VAL A 45 17.47 37.15 -19.20
CA VAL A 45 16.27 37.81 -19.77
C VAL A 45 15.00 37.54 -18.94
N ILE A 46 14.93 36.40 -18.25
CA ILE A 46 13.75 35.91 -17.52
C ILE A 46 13.35 36.85 -16.35
N ILE A 47 14.34 37.49 -15.71
CA ILE A 47 14.12 38.38 -14.56
C ILE A 47 13.35 39.66 -14.96
N LEU A 48 13.57 40.16 -16.18
CA LEU A 48 12.92 41.38 -16.66
C LEU A 48 11.45 41.14 -17.04
N TRP A 49 11.16 40.00 -17.67
CA TRP A 49 9.79 39.64 -18.05
C TRP A 49 8.88 39.34 -16.84
N LYS A 50 9.39 38.73 -15.77
CA LYS A 50 8.63 38.55 -14.52
C LYS A 50 8.18 39.89 -13.92
N LYS A 51 9.03 40.93 -13.95
CA LYS A 51 8.67 42.27 -13.43
C LYS A 51 7.60 42.97 -14.29
N ILE A 52 7.66 42.82 -15.61
CA ILE A 52 6.67 43.39 -16.53
C ILE A 52 5.31 42.69 -16.38
N ALA A 53 5.28 41.36 -16.22
CA ALA A 53 4.05 40.61 -16.00
C ALA A 53 3.32 41.04 -14.70
N VAL A 54 4.06 41.19 -13.59
CA VAL A 54 3.49 41.67 -12.31
C VAL A 54 2.90 43.08 -12.45
N ALA A 55 3.60 44.00 -13.14
CA ALA A 55 3.09 45.35 -13.39
C ALA A 55 1.81 45.36 -14.25
N ALA A 56 1.71 44.49 -15.25
CA ALA A 56 0.52 44.35 -16.10
C ALA A 56 -0.69 43.82 -15.33
N SER A 57 -0.51 42.81 -14.46
CA SER A 57 -1.60 42.33 -13.58
C SER A 57 -2.07 43.40 -12.61
N LEU A 58 -1.16 44.20 -12.04
CA LEU A 58 -1.50 45.28 -11.11
C LEU A 58 -2.35 46.38 -11.79
N LEU A 59 -2.03 46.73 -13.03
CA LEU A 59 -2.85 47.66 -13.84
C LEU A 59 -4.25 47.11 -14.15
N LEU A 60 -4.37 45.80 -14.41
CA LEU A 60 -5.67 45.14 -14.61
C LEU A 60 -6.54 45.18 -13.35
N PHE A 61 -5.97 44.92 -12.16
CA PHE A 61 -6.69 45.02 -10.89
C PHE A 61 -7.14 46.46 -10.57
N VAL A 62 -6.32 47.47 -10.84
CA VAL A 62 -6.70 48.89 -10.66
C VAL A 62 -7.79 49.29 -11.65
N SER A 63 -7.75 48.80 -12.90
CA SER A 63 -8.80 49.02 -13.91
C SER A 63 -10.15 48.43 -13.49
N LEU A 64 -10.16 47.20 -12.94
CA LEU A 64 -11.36 46.52 -12.45
C LEU A 64 -11.93 47.21 -11.19
N GLY A 65 -11.08 47.64 -10.27
CA GLY A 65 -11.49 48.42 -9.10
C GLY A 65 -12.13 49.77 -9.46
N TYR A 66 -11.62 50.45 -10.50
CA TYR A 66 -12.16 51.73 -10.96
C TYR A 66 -13.57 51.59 -11.56
N GLN A 67 -13.88 50.47 -12.22
CA GLN A 67 -15.23 50.20 -12.73
C GLN A 67 -16.27 49.95 -11.63
N PHE A 68 -15.86 49.42 -10.47
CA PHE A 68 -16.78 49.16 -9.35
C PHE A 68 -17.10 50.41 -8.50
N LEU A 69 -16.30 51.47 -8.60
CA LEU A 69 -16.43 52.70 -7.82
C LEU A 69 -17.29 53.78 -8.49
N LYS A 70 -17.89 53.51 -9.66
CA LYS A 70 -18.66 54.50 -10.41
C LYS A 70 -19.98 53.95 -10.97
N SER A 71 -20.98 53.90 -10.11
CA SER A 71 -22.39 53.87 -10.50
C SER A 71 -23.19 54.74 -9.54
N ASP A 72 -23.84 55.78 -10.06
CA ASP A 72 -24.44 56.85 -9.28
C ASP A 72 -25.78 56.47 -8.64
N LYS A 73 -26.14 57.18 -7.56
CA LYS A 73 -27.44 57.08 -6.90
C LYS A 73 -28.48 57.96 -7.61
N GLU A 74 -29.68 57.45 -7.81
CA GLU A 74 -30.90 58.24 -7.68
C GLU A 74 -31.94 57.50 -6.82
N ILE A 75 -32.80 58.27 -6.15
CA ILE A 75 -33.75 57.81 -5.13
C ILE A 75 -35.15 58.29 -5.53
N ILE A 76 -36.14 57.40 -5.60
CA ILE A 76 -37.56 57.76 -5.45
C ILE A 76 -38.27 56.69 -4.59
N THR A 77 -39.08 57.17 -3.64
CA THR A 77 -39.88 56.44 -2.65
C THR A 77 -41.28 56.08 -3.18
N ILE A 78 -41.97 55.08 -2.61
CA ILE A 78 -43.37 55.19 -2.08
C ILE A 78 -43.90 53.86 -1.49
N GLU A 79 -44.45 53.99 -0.28
CA GLU A 79 -45.51 53.24 0.46
C GLU A 79 -45.57 51.69 0.59
N ASN A 80 -45.66 51.28 1.86
CA ASN A 80 -46.28 50.03 2.32
C ASN A 80 -47.77 50.26 2.65
N PRO A 81 -48.68 49.30 2.42
CA PRO A 81 -49.97 49.25 3.09
C PRO A 81 -49.87 48.53 4.46
N ILE A 82 -50.77 48.91 5.37
CA ILE A 82 -50.93 48.44 6.76
C ILE A 82 -52.14 47.49 6.84
N VAL A 83 -52.21 46.59 7.84
CA VAL A 83 -53.38 46.39 8.77
C VAL A 83 -53.23 45.14 9.66
N ASN A 84 -52.97 45.42 10.94
CA ASN A 84 -53.42 44.88 12.24
C ASN A 84 -53.83 43.41 12.49
N GLU A 85 -53.19 42.89 13.55
CA GLU A 85 -53.75 42.29 14.79
C GLU A 85 -55.10 41.55 14.81
N ASN A 86 -55.10 40.41 15.51
CA ASN A 86 -55.87 40.31 16.76
C ASN A 86 -55.06 39.57 17.85
N LYS A 87 -55.28 39.95 19.11
CA LYS A 87 -54.62 39.42 20.32
C LYS A 87 -55.48 38.34 21.00
N ASP A 88 -54.86 37.58 21.91
CA ASP A 88 -55.34 37.19 23.27
C ASP A 88 -54.85 35.80 23.73
N THR A 89 -54.51 35.49 25.00
CA THR A 89 -54.01 36.29 26.15
C THR A 89 -53.24 35.35 27.14
N ILE A 90 -52.02 35.73 27.56
CA ILE A 90 -51.51 35.80 28.96
C ILE A 90 -51.28 34.55 29.89
N GLN A 91 -50.11 34.58 30.59
CA GLN A 91 -49.71 33.94 31.89
C GLN A 91 -49.43 32.40 31.99
N ASN A 92 -48.56 31.88 32.87
CA ASN A 92 -47.30 32.37 33.50
C ASN A 92 -46.56 31.27 34.32
N VAL A 93 -45.28 31.50 34.65
CA VAL A 93 -44.41 30.87 35.69
C VAL A 93 -44.10 29.35 35.71
N SER A 94 -42.81 29.06 35.89
CA SER A 94 -42.16 27.85 36.46
C SER A 94 -42.48 27.68 38.00
N PRO A 95 -41.90 26.74 38.81
CA PRO A 95 -40.80 25.78 38.55
C PRO A 95 -40.83 24.38 39.26
N LEU A 96 -39.76 23.58 39.02
CA LEU A 96 -39.11 22.58 39.91
C LEU A 96 -39.69 21.16 40.18
N LYS A 97 -38.74 20.23 40.43
CA LYS A 97 -38.86 18.78 40.77
C LYS A 97 -39.37 18.53 42.20
N ILE A 98 -40.02 17.36 42.46
CA ILE A 98 -39.83 16.45 43.63
C ILE A 98 -40.13 14.97 43.22
N GLU A 99 -39.60 13.98 43.95
CA GLU A 99 -39.75 12.51 43.78
C GLU A 99 -41.01 11.86 44.45
N LYS A 100 -41.25 10.57 44.10
CA LYS A 100 -41.62 9.39 44.97
C LYS A 100 -43.09 8.93 45.17
N SER A 101 -43.15 7.62 45.54
CA SER A 101 -44.28 6.69 45.87
C SER A 101 -45.25 6.33 44.73
N LYS A 102 -45.60 5.06 44.40
CA LYS A 102 -45.91 3.75 45.08
C LYS A 102 -47.42 3.53 45.34
N GLU A 103 -47.96 2.46 44.71
CA GLU A 103 -49.02 1.50 45.13
C GLU A 103 -50.35 2.07 45.72
N GLU A 104 -51.55 1.50 45.55
CA GLU A 104 -51.99 0.11 45.26
C GLU A 104 -53.51 0.06 44.89
N MET A 105 -54.08 -1.17 44.76
CA MET A 105 -55.46 -1.63 45.10
C MET A 105 -56.20 -2.33 43.91
N VAL A 106 -56.22 -3.67 43.72
CA VAL A 106 -56.75 -4.84 44.50
C VAL A 106 -58.21 -5.22 44.12
N VAL A 107 -58.57 -6.50 44.35
CA VAL A 107 -59.89 -7.20 44.23
C VAL A 107 -60.20 -7.83 42.85
N SER A 108 -60.74 -9.07 42.70
CA SER A 108 -60.63 -10.40 43.37
C SER A 108 -61.30 -11.46 42.44
N SER A 109 -61.42 -12.78 42.65
CA SER A 109 -60.87 -13.85 43.54
C SER A 109 -61.26 -15.23 42.92
N ASP A 110 -60.75 -16.38 43.43
CA ASP A 110 -61.57 -17.47 44.03
C ASP A 110 -60.84 -18.82 44.27
N VAL A 111 -60.99 -19.30 45.52
CA VAL A 111 -60.96 -20.69 46.04
C VAL A 111 -59.64 -21.50 46.05
N GLU A 112 -59.21 -21.83 47.28
CA GLU A 112 -58.17 -22.81 47.63
C GLU A 112 -58.73 -24.23 47.84
N THR A 113 -57.84 -25.24 47.83
CA THR A 113 -57.87 -26.35 48.80
C THR A 113 -56.50 -27.01 48.94
N GLU A 114 -56.04 -27.21 50.17
CA GLU A 114 -54.75 -27.82 50.53
C GLU A 114 -54.84 -29.35 50.69
N LYS A 115 -53.80 -30.14 50.29
CA LYS A 115 -52.67 -30.56 51.17
C LYS A 115 -51.83 -31.74 50.63
N ASN A 116 -50.51 -31.59 50.81
CA ASN A 116 -49.47 -32.60 51.12
C ASN A 116 -48.73 -33.45 50.05
N SER A 117 -47.44 -33.10 49.94
CA SER A 117 -46.24 -33.95 50.16
C SER A 117 -45.61 -34.78 49.02
N ASN A 118 -44.29 -34.52 48.83
CA ASN A 118 -43.22 -35.38 48.28
C ASN A 118 -43.41 -35.94 46.86
N VAL A 119 -42.53 -35.71 45.88
CA VAL A 119 -41.09 -36.05 45.87
C VAL A 119 -40.39 -35.26 44.74
N GLU A 120 -39.36 -34.47 45.06
CA GLU A 120 -38.27 -34.23 44.09
C GLU A 120 -36.90 -33.89 44.76
N PRO A 121 -36.13 -34.90 45.23
CA PRO A 121 -34.76 -34.69 45.70
C PRO A 121 -33.77 -35.70 45.10
N ILE A 122 -33.48 -35.64 43.79
CA ILE A 122 -32.43 -36.47 43.17
C ILE A 122 -31.37 -35.66 42.41
N LEU A 123 -31.68 -34.44 41.93
CA LEU A 123 -30.75 -33.65 41.09
C LEU A 123 -29.86 -32.64 41.84
N LYS A 124 -30.00 -32.45 43.15
CA LYS A 124 -29.16 -31.51 43.94
C LYS A 124 -28.06 -32.16 44.79
N GLU A 125 -28.11 -33.45 45.08
CA GLU A 125 -27.09 -34.11 45.92
C GLU A 125 -25.80 -34.50 45.18
N SER A 126 -25.86 -34.83 43.88
CA SER A 126 -24.69 -35.26 43.10
C SER A 126 -23.70 -34.13 42.83
N ILE A 127 -24.21 -32.90 42.67
CA ILE A 127 -23.40 -31.70 42.43
C ILE A 127 -22.72 -31.25 43.74
N LEU A 128 -23.45 -31.27 44.86
CA LEU A 128 -22.91 -30.84 46.16
C LEU A 128 -21.84 -31.81 46.71
N LYS A 129 -22.03 -33.13 46.57
CA LYS A 129 -21.06 -34.16 47.01
C LYS A 129 -19.75 -34.14 46.22
N ASN A 130 -19.76 -33.69 44.95
CA ASN A 130 -18.54 -33.57 44.15
C ASN A 130 -17.74 -32.29 44.42
N SER A 131 -18.37 -31.18 44.81
CA SER A 131 -17.66 -29.97 45.24
C SER A 131 -16.93 -30.18 46.57
N ILE A 132 -17.60 -30.79 47.57
CA ILE A 132 -17.04 -30.99 48.92
C ILE A 132 -15.83 -31.94 48.90
N LYS A 133 -15.81 -32.97 48.03
CA LYS A 133 -14.63 -33.84 47.86
C LYS A 133 -13.41 -33.13 47.27
N LYS A 134 -13.61 -32.08 46.46
CA LYS A 134 -12.50 -31.32 45.87
C LYS A 134 -11.87 -30.34 46.86
N GLU A 135 -12.68 -29.70 47.71
CA GLU A 135 -12.16 -28.79 48.74
C GLU A 135 -11.34 -29.54 49.80
N GLN A 136 -11.80 -30.70 50.26
CA GLN A 136 -11.10 -31.48 51.29
C GLN A 136 -9.70 -31.97 50.86
N GLN A 137 -9.45 -32.18 49.56
CA GLN A 137 -8.16 -32.63 49.04
C GLN A 137 -7.13 -31.50 48.86
N VAL A 138 -7.58 -30.24 48.75
CA VAL A 138 -6.70 -29.06 48.68
C VAL A 138 -6.21 -28.65 50.07
N VAL A 139 -7.04 -28.84 51.09
CA VAL A 139 -6.75 -28.44 52.49
C VAL A 139 -5.66 -29.31 53.14
N SER A 140 -5.53 -30.60 52.78
CA SER A 140 -4.50 -31.47 53.38
C SER A 140 -3.08 -31.08 52.96
N VAL A 141 -2.86 -30.74 51.69
CA VAL A 141 -1.53 -30.40 51.12
C VAL A 141 -0.99 -29.08 51.69
N PHE A 142 -1.87 -28.12 51.98
CA PHE A 142 -1.48 -26.87 52.65
C PHE A 142 -1.07 -27.08 54.12
N LYS A 143 -1.64 -28.08 54.80
CA LYS A 143 -1.40 -28.32 56.23
C LYS A 143 0.02 -28.80 56.51
N ASP A 144 0.53 -29.71 55.70
CA ASP A 144 1.92 -30.22 55.81
C ASP A 144 2.96 -29.15 55.44
N SER A 145 2.59 -28.21 54.56
CA SER A 145 3.43 -27.08 54.18
C SER A 145 3.47 -25.99 55.26
N LEU A 146 2.35 -25.75 55.94
CA LEU A 146 2.26 -24.79 57.05
C LEU A 146 2.93 -25.30 58.33
N MET A 147 2.88 -26.60 58.63
CA MET A 147 3.58 -27.17 59.79
C MET A 147 5.09 -26.92 59.73
N LYS A 148 5.71 -27.03 58.55
CA LYS A 148 7.14 -26.75 58.35
C LYS A 148 7.53 -25.28 58.52
N LEU A 149 6.57 -24.36 58.53
CA LEU A 149 6.82 -22.93 58.71
C LEU A 149 6.88 -22.53 60.19
N ASN A 150 6.27 -23.33 61.08
CA ASN A 150 6.06 -22.97 62.48
C ASN A 150 7.24 -23.30 63.41
N ASP A 151 8.13 -24.21 62.99
CA ASP A 151 9.33 -24.63 63.74
C ASP A 151 10.50 -23.63 63.66
N LEU A 152 10.32 -22.48 63.00
CA LEU A 152 11.38 -21.48 62.73
C LEU A 152 11.28 -20.20 63.56
N ILE A 153 10.38 -20.14 64.55
CA ILE A 153 10.24 -18.98 65.45
C ILE A 153 10.58 -19.39 66.90
N ALA A 154 11.88 -19.31 67.22
CA ALA A 154 12.35 -19.24 68.60
C ALA A 154 12.79 -17.79 68.88
N LEU A 155 12.31 -17.21 69.97
CA LEU A 155 12.65 -15.85 70.40
C LEU A 155 14.00 -15.85 71.15
N ASP A 156 14.89 -14.93 70.78
CA ASP A 156 16.07 -14.54 71.55
C ASP A 156 15.82 -13.12 72.09
N GLU A 157 15.68 -12.98 73.40
CA GLU A 157 15.07 -11.78 74.02
C GLU A 157 16.00 -10.56 74.13
N GLU A 158 17.30 -10.67 73.84
CA GLU A 158 18.25 -9.58 74.14
C GLU A 158 18.48 -8.54 73.04
N LYS A 159 18.00 -8.74 71.79
CA LYS A 159 18.32 -7.83 70.67
C LYS A 159 17.10 -7.48 69.83
N ASN A 160 16.42 -6.40 70.23
CA ASN A 160 15.27 -5.82 69.54
C ASN A 160 15.65 -5.21 68.16
N LYS A 161 15.85 -6.06 67.15
CA LYS A 161 16.08 -5.64 65.76
C LYS A 161 15.63 -6.73 64.77
N LEU A 162 14.60 -6.44 63.98
CA LEU A 162 14.11 -7.32 62.91
C LEU A 162 15.17 -7.48 61.81
N VAL A 163 15.52 -8.74 61.51
CA VAL A 163 16.33 -9.12 60.35
C VAL A 163 15.42 -9.84 59.35
N SER A 164 15.10 -9.18 58.23
CA SER A 164 14.39 -9.81 57.13
C SER A 164 15.32 -10.76 56.37
N LYS A 165 15.30 -12.05 56.72
CA LYS A 165 15.82 -13.11 55.86
C LYS A 165 14.81 -13.42 54.76
N GLU A 166 15.31 -13.71 53.57
CA GLU A 166 14.49 -14.02 52.39
C GLU A 166 13.61 -15.26 52.61
N ILE A 167 12.36 -15.19 52.14
CA ILE A 167 11.44 -16.33 52.13
C ILE A 167 11.82 -17.23 50.94
N PRO A 168 12.16 -18.52 51.14
CA PRO A 168 12.50 -19.41 50.04
C PRO A 168 11.26 -19.70 49.18
N THR A 169 11.36 -19.45 47.87
CA THR A 169 10.28 -19.76 46.93
C THR A 169 10.19 -21.27 46.67
N VAL A 170 9.14 -21.91 47.17
CA VAL A 170 8.86 -23.33 46.92
C VAL A 170 8.37 -23.50 45.47
N LYS A 171 9.28 -23.93 44.58
CA LYS A 171 8.91 -24.35 43.21
C LYS A 171 8.32 -25.77 43.26
N ILE A 172 7.00 -25.87 43.12
CA ILE A 172 6.30 -27.14 42.86
C ILE A 172 6.68 -27.62 41.45
N SER A 173 6.94 -28.92 41.29
CA SER A 173 7.33 -29.46 39.99
C SER A 173 6.15 -29.52 39.02
N SER A 174 6.42 -29.33 37.72
CA SER A 174 5.41 -29.46 36.67
C SER A 174 4.85 -30.88 36.54
N GLU A 175 5.61 -31.89 36.97
CA GLU A 175 5.20 -33.30 36.95
C GLU A 175 4.12 -33.62 37.99
N GLU A 176 4.16 -33.00 39.17
CA GLU A 176 3.14 -33.17 40.22
C GLU A 176 1.79 -32.57 39.81
N ILE A 177 1.80 -31.43 39.10
CA ILE A 177 0.59 -30.77 38.59
C ILE A 177 -0.07 -31.61 37.48
N ASN A 178 0.71 -32.17 36.55
CA ASN A 178 0.19 -33.01 35.46
C ASN A 178 -0.48 -34.29 35.98
N LYS A 179 -0.04 -34.81 37.14
CA LYS A 179 -0.59 -36.01 37.78
C LYS A 179 -2.01 -35.80 38.36
N LEU A 180 -2.43 -34.54 38.57
CA LEU A 180 -3.72 -34.18 39.17
C LEU A 180 -4.82 -33.81 38.15
N THR A 181 -4.45 -33.44 36.91
CA THR A 181 -5.41 -32.93 35.91
C THR A 181 -5.71 -33.90 34.77
N GLY A 182 -4.80 -34.86 34.51
CA GLY A 182 -4.86 -35.74 33.34
C GLY A 182 -4.59 -35.01 32.00
N GLU A 183 -4.20 -33.73 32.06
CA GLU A 183 -3.78 -32.94 30.90
C GLU A 183 -2.28 -33.18 30.66
N ARG A 184 -1.90 -33.33 29.39
CA ARG A 184 -0.50 -33.44 28.98
C ARG A 184 -0.21 -32.48 27.83
N MET A 185 1.06 -32.13 27.67
CA MET A 185 1.46 -31.36 26.49
C MET A 185 1.48 -32.28 25.27
N ILE A 186 0.75 -31.89 24.24
CA ILE A 186 0.83 -32.44 22.89
C ILE A 186 1.64 -31.44 22.07
N THR A 187 2.75 -31.90 21.50
CA THR A 187 3.54 -31.14 20.54
C THR A 187 3.40 -31.76 19.15
N GLY A 188 3.90 -31.08 18.13
CA GLY A 188 3.86 -31.61 16.77
C GLY A 188 4.27 -30.59 15.72
N VAL A 189 4.21 -31.01 14.46
CA VAL A 189 4.46 -30.17 13.28
C VAL A 189 3.28 -30.30 12.31
N VAL A 190 2.80 -29.17 11.79
CA VAL A 190 1.83 -29.11 10.69
C VAL A 190 2.57 -28.72 9.41
N MET A 191 2.32 -29.46 8.33
CA MET A 191 2.93 -29.29 7.02
C MET A 191 1.86 -29.29 5.93
N ASP A 192 2.23 -28.87 4.72
CA ASP A 192 1.41 -28.99 3.52
C ASP A 192 1.58 -30.34 2.80
N SER A 193 0.92 -30.49 1.65
CA SER A 193 1.02 -31.66 0.78
C SER A 193 2.39 -31.85 0.12
N TYR A 194 3.29 -30.87 0.22
CA TYR A 194 4.67 -30.88 -0.29
C TYR A 194 5.73 -31.06 0.83
N ASN A 195 5.30 -31.34 2.07
CA ASN A 195 6.12 -31.41 3.30
C ASN A 195 6.80 -30.08 3.71
N LEU A 196 6.28 -28.93 3.28
CA LEU A 196 6.70 -27.62 3.79
C LEU A 196 5.97 -27.30 5.10
N PRO A 197 6.65 -26.74 6.13
CA PRO A 197 6.02 -26.38 7.39
C PRO A 197 5.01 -25.25 7.23
N LEU A 198 3.83 -25.41 7.83
CA LEU A 198 2.75 -24.42 7.77
C LEU A 198 2.76 -23.54 9.02
N SER A 199 3.28 -22.33 8.88
CA SER A 199 3.25 -21.28 9.91
C SER A 199 1.87 -20.63 10.02
N GLY A 200 1.34 -20.50 11.24
CA GLY A 200 0.02 -19.90 11.47
C GLY A 200 -1.18 -20.84 11.23
N ALA A 201 -0.97 -22.15 11.13
CA ALA A 201 -2.05 -23.14 11.16
C ALA A 201 -2.69 -23.21 12.55
N THR A 202 -4.02 -23.20 12.58
CA THR A 202 -4.79 -23.25 13.82
C THR A 202 -4.91 -24.69 14.30
N VAL A 203 -4.61 -24.92 15.57
CA VAL A 203 -4.75 -26.22 16.25
C VAL A 203 -5.72 -26.06 17.43
N LEU A 204 -6.94 -26.56 17.28
CA LEU A 204 -8.04 -26.37 18.23
C LEU A 204 -8.48 -27.70 18.86
N ILE A 205 -8.80 -27.73 20.16
CA ILE A 205 -9.51 -28.87 20.76
C ILE A 205 -10.99 -28.78 20.35
N LYS A 206 -11.42 -29.72 19.49
CA LYS A 206 -12.72 -29.71 18.82
C LYS A 206 -13.88 -29.62 19.81
N GLY A 207 -14.76 -28.64 19.61
CA GLY A 207 -15.88 -28.35 20.51
C GLY A 207 -15.54 -27.42 21.68
N THR A 208 -14.35 -26.81 21.69
CA THR A 208 -13.92 -25.83 22.71
C THR A 208 -13.27 -24.61 22.05
N SER A 209 -13.05 -23.54 22.81
CA SER A 209 -12.21 -22.39 22.43
C SER A 209 -10.72 -22.56 22.78
N LYS A 210 -10.29 -23.73 23.29
CA LYS A 210 -8.88 -23.98 23.62
C LYS A 210 -8.12 -24.36 22.35
N GLY A 211 -7.23 -23.49 21.90
CA GLY A 211 -6.37 -23.73 20.74
C GLY A 211 -5.01 -23.04 20.85
N THR A 212 -4.17 -23.29 19.86
CA THR A 212 -2.90 -22.62 19.62
C THR A 212 -2.68 -22.47 18.11
N ASN A 213 -1.70 -21.67 17.70
CA ASN A 213 -1.26 -21.58 16.31
C ASN A 213 0.14 -22.20 16.19
N THR A 214 0.50 -22.65 14.99
CA THR A 214 1.88 -23.09 14.70
C THR A 214 2.84 -21.92 14.54
N ASP A 215 4.10 -22.15 14.93
CA ASP A 215 5.23 -21.25 14.70
C ASP A 215 5.78 -21.35 13.26
N PHE A 216 6.86 -20.61 12.97
CA PHE A 216 7.50 -20.57 11.66
C PHE A 216 8.04 -21.92 11.15
N ASP A 217 8.37 -22.85 12.05
CA ASP A 217 8.79 -24.21 11.69
C ASP A 217 7.59 -25.16 11.57
N GLY A 218 6.36 -24.62 11.57
CA GLY A 218 5.12 -25.38 11.60
C GLY A 218 4.85 -26.07 12.94
N LYS A 219 5.64 -25.80 13.99
CA LYS A 219 5.54 -26.52 15.27
C LYS A 219 4.41 -25.95 16.12
N PHE A 220 3.72 -26.81 16.86
CA PHE A 220 2.73 -26.39 17.86
C PHE A 220 2.96 -27.08 19.20
N SER A 221 2.34 -26.53 20.25
CA SER A 221 2.32 -27.07 21.60
C SER A 221 1.01 -26.72 22.29
N ILE A 222 0.22 -27.72 22.70
CA ILE A 222 -1.12 -27.55 23.27
C ILE A 222 -1.37 -28.53 24.43
N LYS A 223 -1.98 -28.04 25.53
CA LYS A 223 -2.40 -28.91 26.65
C LYS A 223 -3.74 -29.56 26.34
N ALA A 224 -3.76 -30.90 26.28
CA ALA A 224 -4.97 -31.67 25.99
C ALA A 224 -4.96 -33.03 26.70
N LYS A 225 -6.13 -33.68 26.76
CA LYS A 225 -6.35 -34.96 27.46
C LYS A 225 -6.42 -36.13 26.48
N LYS A 226 -6.07 -37.32 26.97
CA LYS A 226 -6.25 -38.56 26.21
C LYS A 226 -7.73 -38.75 25.85
N GLY A 227 -8.01 -38.90 24.56
CA GLY A 227 -9.36 -39.05 24.01
C GLY A 227 -9.99 -37.78 23.44
N GLU A 228 -9.43 -36.60 23.70
CA GLU A 228 -9.85 -35.35 23.03
C GLU A 228 -9.41 -35.36 21.55
N THR A 229 -10.13 -34.63 20.70
CA THR A 229 -9.82 -34.51 19.27
C THR A 229 -9.27 -33.14 18.96
N LEU A 230 -8.07 -33.09 18.36
CA LEU A 230 -7.51 -31.88 17.78
C LEU A 230 -8.04 -31.69 16.36
N GLU A 231 -8.34 -30.45 16.01
CA GLU A 231 -8.75 -29.97 14.71
C GLU A 231 -7.68 -29.02 14.18
N PHE A 232 -7.18 -29.31 12.98
CA PHE A 232 -6.09 -28.62 12.32
C PHE A 232 -6.65 -27.94 11.08
N SER A 233 -6.57 -26.61 11.02
CA SER A 233 -7.06 -25.83 9.89
C SER A 233 -6.04 -24.80 9.44
N TYR A 234 -5.90 -24.69 8.13
CA TYR A 234 -5.10 -23.66 7.47
C TYR A 234 -5.86 -23.13 6.26
N VAL A 235 -5.66 -21.85 5.94
CA VAL A 235 -6.45 -21.17 4.90
C VAL A 235 -6.15 -21.80 3.55
N GLY A 236 -7.20 -22.15 2.80
CA GLY A 236 -7.08 -22.85 1.51
C GLY A 236 -6.94 -24.37 1.60
N MET A 237 -6.89 -24.96 2.80
CA MET A 237 -6.73 -26.40 3.01
C MET A 237 -7.94 -27.05 3.68
N LEU A 238 -8.13 -28.34 3.46
CA LEU A 238 -9.13 -29.17 4.12
C LEU A 238 -8.77 -29.34 5.59
N THR A 239 -9.69 -28.95 6.47
CA THR A 239 -9.57 -29.16 7.93
C THR A 239 -9.40 -30.64 8.25
N GLN A 240 -8.28 -31.00 8.88
CA GLN A 240 -8.00 -32.36 9.33
C GLN A 240 -8.31 -32.49 10.83
N THR A 241 -8.70 -33.68 11.29
CA THR A 241 -8.87 -33.95 12.72
C THR A 241 -8.07 -35.18 13.15
N THR A 242 -7.52 -35.17 14.36
CA THR A 242 -6.76 -36.29 14.94
C THR A 242 -7.10 -36.45 16.41
N LYS A 243 -7.42 -37.68 16.82
CA LYS A 243 -7.75 -38.00 18.21
C LYS A 243 -6.48 -38.28 19.01
N ILE A 244 -6.35 -37.67 20.19
CA ILE A 244 -5.19 -37.82 21.07
C ILE A 244 -5.25 -39.20 21.74
N ASP A 245 -4.22 -40.01 21.47
CA ASP A 245 -4.14 -41.43 21.83
C ASP A 245 -3.11 -41.66 22.96
N SER A 246 -2.09 -42.49 22.77
CA SER A 246 -0.87 -42.54 23.59
C SER A 246 0.17 -41.49 23.24
N SER A 247 0.24 -40.99 21.99
CA SER A 247 1.34 -40.10 21.56
C SER A 247 1.24 -38.67 22.11
N THR A 248 2.40 -38.09 22.40
CA THR A 248 2.58 -36.66 22.73
C THR A 248 3.20 -35.86 21.61
N ASN A 249 3.55 -36.49 20.47
CA ASN A 249 4.09 -35.82 19.28
C ASN A 249 3.27 -36.23 18.04
N LEU A 250 2.82 -35.27 17.24
CA LEU A 250 1.98 -35.45 16.06
C LEU A 250 2.55 -34.73 14.84
N ASN A 251 2.75 -35.44 13.73
CA ASN A 251 3.02 -34.82 12.43
C ASN A 251 1.75 -34.86 11.58
N ILE A 252 1.30 -33.69 11.13
CA ILE A 252 0.03 -33.50 10.42
C ILE A 252 0.34 -32.87 9.05
N ALA A 253 -0.26 -33.39 7.99
CA ALA A 253 -0.09 -32.89 6.62
C ALA A 253 -1.45 -32.49 6.06
N LEU A 254 -1.68 -31.19 5.90
CA LEU A 254 -2.92 -30.63 5.38
C LEU A 254 -2.92 -30.66 3.84
N VAL A 255 -4.11 -30.83 3.27
CA VAL A 255 -4.33 -31.04 1.82
C VAL A 255 -5.16 -29.90 1.27
N ASP A 256 -4.83 -29.40 0.07
CA ASP A 256 -5.51 -28.28 -0.56
C ASP A 256 -7.02 -28.53 -0.77
N ASN A 257 -7.84 -27.51 -0.49
CA ASN A 257 -9.29 -27.54 -0.66
C ASN A 257 -9.67 -27.21 -2.12
N GLY A 258 -9.53 -28.19 -3.00
CA GLY A 258 -9.69 -28.04 -4.46
C GLY A 258 -11.11 -27.80 -5.00
N THR A 259 -11.97 -27.06 -4.30
CA THR A 259 -13.35 -26.78 -4.73
C THR A 259 -13.49 -25.45 -5.46
N THR A 260 -13.52 -25.48 -6.80
CA THR A 260 -14.16 -24.42 -7.59
C THR A 260 -15.68 -24.58 -7.49
N LEU A 261 -16.39 -23.58 -6.98
CA LEU A 261 -17.86 -23.62 -6.87
C LEU A 261 -18.52 -23.46 -8.25
N GLU A 262 -19.53 -24.29 -8.52
CA GLU A 262 -20.36 -24.22 -9.73
C GLU A 262 -21.38 -23.07 -9.62
N GLU A 263 -21.45 -22.21 -10.63
CA GLU A 263 -22.38 -21.07 -10.66
C GLU A 263 -23.79 -21.52 -11.12
N VAL A 264 -24.77 -21.39 -10.24
CA VAL A 264 -26.19 -21.60 -10.56
C VAL A 264 -26.84 -20.27 -10.93
N VAL A 265 -27.02 -20.01 -12.23
CA VAL A 265 -27.72 -18.83 -12.73
C VAL A 265 -29.23 -19.09 -12.79
N VAL A 266 -30.01 -18.36 -11.98
CA VAL A 266 -31.49 -18.41 -12.00
C VAL A 266 -32.04 -17.57 -13.15
N VAL A 267 -32.94 -18.15 -13.94
CA VAL A 267 -33.54 -17.50 -15.12
C VAL A 267 -34.78 -16.69 -14.75
N GLY A 268 -34.74 -15.38 -15.00
CA GLY A 268 -35.91 -14.49 -15.01
C GLY A 268 -36.40 -14.21 -16.43
N TYR A 269 -37.61 -14.63 -16.77
CA TYR A 269 -38.20 -14.38 -18.11
C TYR A 269 -38.67 -12.92 -18.28
N GLY A 270 -38.34 -12.32 -19.42
CA GLY A 270 -38.87 -11.02 -19.85
C GLY A 270 -38.73 -10.81 -21.35
N THR A 271 -39.77 -11.16 -22.13
CA THR A 271 -39.72 -11.09 -23.60
C THR A 271 -40.01 -9.69 -24.14
N ARG A 272 -39.11 -9.16 -24.98
CA ARG A 272 -39.45 -8.16 -26.01
C ARG A 272 -38.84 -8.56 -27.36
N VAL A 273 -39.66 -8.53 -28.40
CA VAL A 273 -39.27 -8.89 -29.77
C VAL A 273 -38.60 -7.69 -30.45
N ALA A 274 -37.37 -7.88 -30.95
CA ALA A 274 -36.73 -6.95 -31.88
C ALA A 274 -36.64 -7.61 -33.27
N LYS A 275 -37.21 -6.93 -34.28
CA LYS A 275 -37.40 -7.43 -35.65
C LYS A 275 -36.31 -6.85 -36.57
N LYS A 276 -35.53 -7.74 -37.22
CA LYS A 276 -34.62 -7.50 -38.36
C LYS A 276 -33.72 -6.25 -38.32
N THR A 277 -32.42 -6.47 -38.16
CA THR A 277 -31.37 -5.55 -38.63
C THR A 277 -30.41 -6.30 -39.56
N THR A 278 -30.01 -5.67 -40.66
CA THR A 278 -29.24 -6.28 -41.75
C THR A 278 -27.73 -6.07 -41.63
N SER A 279 -26.97 -7.10 -42.04
CA SER A 279 -25.57 -7.05 -42.53
C SER A 279 -24.53 -6.27 -41.70
N ALA A 280 -23.82 -6.99 -40.83
CA ALA A 280 -22.53 -6.56 -40.25
C ALA A 280 -21.37 -7.40 -40.82
N ALA A 281 -21.01 -7.16 -42.08
CA ALA A 281 -19.72 -7.59 -42.62
C ALA A 281 -18.72 -6.45 -42.43
N THR A 282 -17.55 -6.73 -41.85
CA THR A 282 -16.48 -5.74 -41.66
C THR A 282 -15.29 -6.14 -42.52
N SER A 283 -14.85 -5.25 -43.41
CA SER A 283 -13.70 -5.46 -44.30
C SER A 283 -12.59 -4.47 -43.98
N ILE A 284 -11.34 -4.94 -43.95
CA ILE A 284 -10.13 -4.14 -43.73
C ILE A 284 -9.30 -4.16 -45.01
N THR A 285 -8.86 -3.00 -45.46
CA THR A 285 -8.10 -2.83 -46.71
C THR A 285 -6.59 -2.93 -46.49
N SER A 286 -5.84 -3.32 -47.52
CA SER A 286 -4.37 -3.46 -47.42
C SER A 286 -3.60 -2.20 -46.99
N ASN A 287 -4.15 -1.00 -47.17
CA ASN A 287 -3.56 0.25 -46.66
C ASN A 287 -3.69 0.38 -45.14
N GLU A 288 -4.72 -0.20 -44.55
CA GLU A 288 -5.01 -0.15 -43.11
C GLU A 288 -4.24 -1.23 -42.34
N ILE A 289 -3.92 -2.36 -42.99
CA ILE A 289 -3.02 -3.41 -42.46
C ILE A 289 -1.60 -2.84 -42.26
N LYS A 290 -1.13 -1.99 -43.19
CA LYS A 290 0.23 -1.40 -43.14
C LYS A 290 0.41 -0.34 -42.04
N LYS A 291 -0.66 0.32 -41.58
CA LYS A 291 -0.64 1.46 -40.64
C LYS A 291 -0.72 1.09 -39.13
N GLY A 292 -0.59 -0.19 -38.75
CA GLY A 292 -0.53 -0.58 -37.33
C GLY A 292 0.60 0.14 -36.57
N LYS A 293 0.32 0.55 -35.31
CA LYS A 293 1.17 1.43 -34.48
C LYS A 293 2.65 1.06 -34.52
N LYS A 294 3.54 2.06 -34.64
CA LYS A 294 4.96 1.94 -34.27
C LYS A 294 5.04 1.87 -32.74
N THR A 295 5.57 0.80 -32.18
CA THR A 295 6.05 0.80 -30.80
C THR A 295 7.46 1.40 -30.79
N ASN A 296 7.68 2.43 -29.97
CA ASN A 296 9.02 2.98 -29.75
C ASN A 296 9.78 2.04 -28.80
N THR A 297 10.52 1.09 -29.37
CA THR A 297 11.54 0.33 -28.65
C THR A 297 12.90 0.78 -29.18
N PRO A 298 13.83 1.30 -28.36
CA PRO A 298 15.15 1.67 -28.84
C PRO A 298 15.90 0.43 -29.35
N ASN A 299 16.60 0.57 -30.48
CA ASN A 299 17.39 -0.50 -31.10
C ASN A 299 18.59 -0.88 -30.22
N LYS A 300 18.37 -1.74 -29.22
CA LYS A 300 19.43 -2.27 -28.36
C LYS A 300 20.17 -3.39 -29.10
N THR A 301 21.35 -3.08 -29.62
CA THR A 301 22.27 -4.09 -30.17
C THR A 301 22.70 -5.04 -29.05
N LEU A 302 22.29 -6.31 -29.13
CA LEU A 302 22.75 -7.33 -28.19
C LEU A 302 24.15 -7.81 -28.61
N VAL A 303 25.13 -7.58 -27.75
CA VAL A 303 26.47 -8.17 -27.84
C VAL A 303 26.55 -9.27 -26.80
N TRP A 304 26.85 -10.50 -27.24
CA TRP A 304 27.14 -11.62 -26.36
C TRP A 304 28.65 -11.72 -26.14
N ASN A 305 29.09 -11.69 -24.87
CA ASN A 305 30.43 -12.11 -24.48
C ASN A 305 30.32 -13.52 -23.87
N SER A 306 30.86 -14.53 -24.56
CA SER A 306 31.01 -15.86 -23.99
C SER A 306 32.33 -15.94 -23.23
N ILE A 307 32.30 -16.43 -21.99
CA ILE A 307 33.49 -16.67 -21.18
C ILE A 307 34.12 -18.01 -21.63
N SER A 308 34.83 -17.97 -22.76
CA SER A 308 35.81 -18.99 -23.16
C SER A 308 36.62 -18.62 -24.40
N ASP A 309 36.03 -17.96 -25.40
CA ASP A 309 36.72 -17.56 -26.64
C ASP A 309 36.33 -16.15 -27.12
N GLN A 310 37.33 -15.28 -27.34
CA GLN A 310 37.12 -13.89 -27.77
C GLN A 310 36.77 -13.78 -29.26
N LYS A 311 35.48 -13.87 -29.61
CA LYS A 311 34.95 -13.41 -30.90
C LYS A 311 33.56 -12.76 -30.75
N GLU A 312 33.45 -11.47 -31.07
CA GLU A 312 32.14 -10.80 -31.20
C GLU A 312 31.33 -11.41 -32.36
N PHE A 313 30.05 -11.73 -32.11
CA PHE A 313 29.11 -12.09 -33.17
C PHE A 313 27.88 -11.15 -33.12
N LYS A 314 27.73 -10.31 -34.14
CA LYS A 314 26.65 -9.30 -34.23
C LYS A 314 25.50 -9.82 -35.08
N VAL A 315 24.40 -10.23 -34.45
CA VAL A 315 23.18 -10.67 -35.15
C VAL A 315 22.18 -9.52 -35.26
N LYS A 316 21.85 -9.09 -36.49
CA LYS A 316 20.69 -8.24 -36.74
C LYS A 316 19.43 -9.10 -36.92
N ALA A 317 18.51 -9.04 -35.96
CA ALA A 317 17.21 -9.72 -36.06
C ALA A 317 16.13 -8.74 -36.56
N GLU A 318 15.67 -8.91 -37.80
CA GLU A 318 14.44 -8.24 -38.26
C GLU A 318 13.20 -8.94 -37.70
N ILE A 319 12.38 -8.19 -36.96
CA ILE A 319 11.08 -8.67 -36.47
C ILE A 319 10.03 -8.49 -37.58
N LYS A 320 9.60 -9.61 -38.19
CA LYS A 320 8.49 -9.61 -39.17
C LYS A 320 7.16 -9.37 -38.47
N LYS A 321 6.35 -8.43 -39.00
CA LYS A 321 4.99 -8.13 -38.51
C LYS A 321 4.05 -9.32 -38.73
N SER A 322 3.27 -9.70 -37.72
CA SER A 322 2.20 -10.70 -37.84
C SER A 322 0.94 -10.10 -38.48
N ASN A 323 0.26 -10.86 -39.35
CA ASN A 323 -1.02 -10.47 -39.94
C ASN A 323 -2.15 -10.37 -38.89
N THR A 324 -2.07 -11.21 -37.85
CA THR A 324 -3.16 -11.43 -36.88
C THR A 324 -3.47 -10.16 -36.08
N GLN A 325 -2.45 -9.55 -35.47
CA GLN A 325 -2.57 -8.35 -34.62
C GLN A 325 -3.15 -7.13 -35.35
N SER A 326 -3.22 -7.11 -36.69
CA SER A 326 -3.85 -6.03 -37.45
C SER A 326 -5.39 -6.02 -37.40
N LEU A 327 -6.01 -7.12 -36.96
CA LEU A 327 -7.46 -7.30 -36.87
C LEU A 327 -8.03 -6.90 -35.50
N GLN A 328 -7.22 -7.01 -34.44
CA GLN A 328 -7.63 -6.74 -33.06
C GLN A 328 -7.92 -5.24 -32.87
N GLY A 329 -9.06 -4.93 -32.26
CA GLY A 329 -9.55 -3.55 -32.09
C GLY A 329 -10.10 -2.88 -33.34
N LYS A 330 -10.00 -3.50 -34.54
CA LYS A 330 -10.64 -3.00 -35.78
C LYS A 330 -11.93 -3.74 -36.14
N VAL A 331 -12.07 -5.00 -35.73
CA VAL A 331 -13.31 -5.76 -35.86
C VAL A 331 -13.83 -6.11 -34.47
N ALA A 332 -14.99 -5.57 -34.10
CA ALA A 332 -15.61 -5.81 -32.80
C ALA A 332 -15.82 -7.33 -32.55
N GLY A 333 -15.45 -7.84 -31.38
CA GLY A 333 -15.59 -9.25 -31.03
C GLY A 333 -14.56 -10.21 -31.64
N VAL A 334 -13.53 -9.71 -32.34
CA VAL A 334 -12.33 -10.51 -32.66
C VAL A 334 -11.37 -10.44 -31.48
N TYR A 335 -11.13 -11.57 -30.84
CA TYR A 335 -10.15 -11.75 -29.77
C TYR A 335 -8.97 -12.54 -30.32
N ILE A 336 -7.76 -12.13 -29.91
CA ILE A 336 -6.53 -12.85 -30.23
C ILE A 336 -5.89 -13.20 -28.90
N ASN A 337 -5.89 -14.49 -28.58
CA ASN A 337 -5.16 -15.02 -27.44
C ASN A 337 -3.69 -15.13 -27.87
N ASP A 338 -2.93 -14.05 -27.62
CA ASP A 338 -1.48 -14.03 -27.70
C ASP A 338 -0.90 -14.84 -26.52
N ALA A 339 -0.81 -16.16 -26.69
CA ALA A 339 -0.15 -17.04 -25.75
C ALA A 339 1.36 -16.72 -25.70
N ASN A 340 1.77 -15.95 -24.68
CA ASN A 340 3.14 -15.60 -24.31
C ASN A 340 4.00 -14.96 -25.42
N GLN A 341 4.18 -13.63 -25.37
CA GLN A 341 5.03 -12.85 -26.31
C GLN A 341 6.55 -13.15 -26.28
N LYS A 342 6.97 -14.29 -25.73
CA LYS A 342 8.36 -14.80 -25.79
C LYS A 342 8.54 -16.03 -26.71
N TYR A 343 7.46 -16.60 -27.24
CA TYR A 343 7.52 -17.77 -28.14
C TYR A 343 6.88 -17.49 -29.50
N LYS A 344 7.66 -17.68 -30.57
CA LYS A 344 7.14 -17.59 -31.95
C LYS A 344 6.25 -18.80 -32.25
N GLY A 345 4.93 -18.57 -32.33
CA GLY A 345 4.03 -19.38 -33.17
C GLY A 345 2.97 -20.20 -32.44
N ASN A 346 1.93 -19.53 -31.89
CA ASN A 346 0.53 -20.00 -31.90
C ASN A 346 -0.40 -18.94 -31.29
N ASN A 347 -0.68 -17.85 -32.01
CA ASN A 347 -1.70 -16.89 -31.59
C ASN A 347 -3.09 -17.47 -31.94
N ASN A 348 -4.00 -17.60 -30.96
CA ASN A 348 -5.32 -18.15 -31.22
C ASN A 348 -6.35 -17.06 -31.56
N ILE A 349 -6.98 -17.10 -32.74
CA ILE A 349 -7.99 -16.11 -33.15
C ILE A 349 -9.39 -16.67 -32.87
N THR A 350 -10.24 -15.91 -32.20
CA THR A 350 -11.67 -16.23 -32.00
C THR A 350 -12.54 -15.02 -32.34
N ILE A 351 -13.77 -15.24 -32.84
CA ILE A 351 -14.65 -14.17 -33.37
C ILE A 351 -15.97 -14.07 -32.58
N ARG A 352 -16.11 -14.92 -31.55
CA ARG A 352 -17.25 -15.02 -30.63
C ARG A 352 -16.73 -15.50 -29.27
N GLY A 353 -17.37 -15.03 -28.20
CA GLY A 353 -17.15 -15.55 -26.85
C GLY A 353 -17.39 -17.06 -26.76
N THR A 354 -16.83 -17.67 -25.72
CA THR A 354 -16.76 -19.12 -25.52
C THR A 354 -18.11 -19.75 -25.15
N ASN A 355 -18.72 -20.48 -26.08
CA ASN A 355 -19.94 -21.28 -25.83
C ASN A 355 -19.68 -22.80 -25.69
N SER A 356 -18.44 -23.22 -25.38
CA SER A 356 -18.12 -24.60 -25.00
C SER A 356 -16.74 -24.66 -24.32
N ILE A 357 -16.65 -25.39 -23.21
CA ILE A 357 -15.43 -25.47 -22.38
C ILE A 357 -14.41 -26.50 -22.93
N ASN A 358 -14.78 -27.39 -23.87
CA ASN A 358 -13.89 -28.45 -24.36
C ASN A 358 -14.01 -28.73 -25.88
N SER A 359 -14.01 -27.68 -26.72
CA SER A 359 -13.91 -27.82 -28.17
C SER A 359 -13.19 -26.62 -28.81
N LYS A 360 -12.34 -26.86 -29.80
CA LYS A 360 -11.55 -25.82 -30.49
C LYS A 360 -12.46 -24.78 -31.15
N ASN A 361 -12.58 -23.60 -30.52
CA ASN A 361 -13.43 -22.49 -30.98
C ASN A 361 -12.75 -21.66 -32.08
N GLU A 362 -12.14 -22.32 -33.07
CA GLU A 362 -11.44 -21.67 -34.19
C GLU A 362 -12.47 -21.24 -35.27
N PRO A 363 -12.31 -20.05 -35.91
CA PRO A 363 -13.13 -19.62 -37.04
C PRO A 363 -12.67 -20.31 -38.33
N LEU A 364 -13.57 -20.44 -39.31
CA LEU A 364 -13.21 -20.91 -40.64
C LEU A 364 -12.42 -19.82 -41.38
N ILE A 365 -11.22 -20.13 -41.86
CA ILE A 365 -10.38 -19.19 -42.62
C ILE A 365 -10.38 -19.61 -44.10
N ILE A 366 -10.77 -18.70 -44.97
CA ILE A 366 -10.84 -18.86 -46.43
C ILE A 366 -9.82 -17.92 -47.07
N LEU A 367 -8.94 -18.42 -47.94
CA LEU A 367 -8.05 -17.64 -48.80
C LEU A 367 -8.45 -17.86 -50.26
N ASP A 368 -8.80 -16.79 -50.98
CA ASP A 368 -9.21 -16.83 -52.40
C ASP A 368 -10.24 -17.94 -52.72
N GLY A 369 -11.20 -18.15 -51.81
CA GLY A 369 -12.25 -19.17 -51.94
C GLY A 369 -11.89 -20.59 -51.49
N GLN A 370 -10.68 -20.84 -50.97
CA GLN A 370 -10.29 -22.15 -50.41
C GLN A 370 -10.03 -22.10 -48.90
N PRO A 371 -10.47 -23.10 -48.11
CA PRO A 371 -10.19 -23.14 -46.68
C PRO A 371 -8.71 -23.42 -46.39
N ILE A 372 -8.14 -22.66 -45.46
CA ILE A 372 -6.75 -22.81 -44.97
C ILE A 372 -6.74 -22.94 -43.44
N SER A 373 -5.69 -23.55 -42.90
CA SER A 373 -5.48 -23.61 -41.45
C SER A 373 -4.93 -22.28 -40.90
N GLN A 374 -5.11 -22.07 -39.60
CA GLN A 374 -4.59 -20.90 -38.91
C GLN A 374 -3.06 -20.79 -38.92
N LYS A 375 -2.35 -21.93 -38.94
CA LYS A 375 -0.89 -21.99 -39.14
C LYS A 375 -0.49 -21.55 -40.56
N GLU A 376 -1.29 -21.89 -41.56
CA GLU A 376 -1.10 -21.42 -42.95
C GLU A 376 -1.38 -19.91 -43.07
N MET A 377 -2.39 -19.37 -42.37
CA MET A 377 -2.65 -17.92 -42.32
C MET A 377 -1.49 -17.12 -41.70
N GLN A 378 -0.85 -17.65 -40.65
CA GLN A 378 0.29 -17.00 -39.98
C GLN A 378 1.53 -16.87 -40.87
N VAL A 379 1.70 -17.73 -41.88
CA VAL A 379 2.85 -17.67 -42.82
C VAL A 379 2.56 -16.89 -44.11
N LEU A 380 1.34 -16.37 -44.30
CA LEU A 380 1.03 -15.48 -45.43
C LEU A 380 1.79 -14.15 -45.29
N ASN A 381 2.26 -13.61 -46.42
CA ASN A 381 2.93 -12.31 -46.45
C ASN A 381 1.88 -11.19 -46.48
N PRO A 382 1.89 -10.23 -45.52
CA PRO A 382 0.91 -9.14 -45.45
C PRO A 382 0.88 -8.25 -46.71
N ASN A 383 1.97 -8.20 -47.48
CA ASN A 383 2.00 -7.41 -48.71
C ASN A 383 1.15 -8.00 -49.83
N ASP A 384 0.88 -9.31 -49.81
CA ASP A 384 0.21 -10.03 -50.89
C ASP A 384 -1.32 -10.09 -50.66
N ILE A 385 -1.77 -9.68 -49.47
CA ILE A 385 -3.19 -9.55 -49.10
C ILE A 385 -3.76 -8.22 -49.63
N LYS A 386 -4.92 -8.30 -50.28
CA LYS A 386 -5.70 -7.17 -50.82
C LYS A 386 -6.67 -6.62 -49.77
N ASP A 387 -7.46 -7.52 -49.19
CA ASP A 387 -8.48 -7.25 -48.19
C ASP A 387 -8.71 -8.47 -47.28
N ILE A 388 -9.18 -8.23 -46.06
CA ILE A 388 -9.65 -9.25 -45.13
C ILE A 388 -11.07 -8.88 -44.69
N THR A 389 -12.03 -9.78 -44.89
CA THR A 389 -13.43 -9.62 -44.52
C THR A 389 -13.80 -10.61 -43.44
N VAL A 390 -14.43 -10.13 -42.36
CA VAL A 390 -14.92 -10.97 -41.26
C VAL A 390 -16.44 -11.05 -41.31
N LEU A 391 -16.97 -12.27 -41.38
CA LEU A 391 -18.40 -12.58 -41.40
C LEU A 391 -18.86 -13.13 -40.05
N LYS A 392 -20.07 -12.75 -39.64
CA LYS A 392 -20.66 -13.07 -38.34
C LYS A 392 -22.12 -13.48 -38.43
N ASP A 393 -22.59 -14.16 -37.39
CA ASP A 393 -23.99 -14.55 -37.17
C ASP A 393 -24.57 -15.27 -38.39
N ALA A 394 -25.83 -14.97 -38.72
CA ALA A 394 -26.53 -15.56 -39.84
C ALA A 394 -25.82 -15.39 -41.20
N SER A 395 -24.91 -14.42 -41.36
CA SER A 395 -24.17 -14.24 -42.62
C SER A 395 -22.99 -15.21 -42.80
N ALA A 396 -22.41 -15.68 -41.69
CA ALA A 396 -21.36 -16.68 -41.71
C ALA A 396 -21.94 -18.09 -41.96
N THR A 397 -23.04 -18.41 -41.28
CA THR A 397 -23.70 -19.72 -41.40
C THR A 397 -24.58 -19.87 -42.64
N SER A 398 -25.09 -18.78 -43.24
CA SER A 398 -25.82 -18.85 -44.51
C SER A 398 -24.90 -19.13 -45.71
N LEU A 399 -23.67 -18.63 -45.68
CA LEU A 399 -22.70 -18.79 -46.78
C LEU A 399 -21.80 -20.03 -46.61
N TYR A 400 -21.43 -20.40 -45.38
CA TYR A 400 -20.46 -21.47 -45.10
C TYR A 400 -21.02 -22.59 -44.19
N GLY A 401 -22.34 -22.64 -43.99
CA GLY A 401 -23.02 -23.71 -43.27
C GLY A 401 -22.59 -23.84 -41.80
N SER A 402 -22.58 -25.07 -41.28
CA SER A 402 -22.16 -25.38 -39.90
C SER A 402 -20.71 -24.98 -39.63
N SER A 403 -19.82 -25.05 -40.62
CA SER A 403 -18.42 -24.62 -40.51
C SER A 403 -18.27 -23.12 -40.25
N GLY A 404 -19.26 -22.30 -40.62
CA GLY A 404 -19.31 -20.87 -40.30
C GLY A 404 -19.84 -20.52 -38.90
N ARG A 405 -20.20 -21.51 -38.06
CA ARG A 405 -20.83 -21.28 -36.74
C ARG A 405 -19.99 -20.42 -35.80
N ASN A 406 -18.66 -20.53 -35.87
CA ASN A 406 -17.72 -19.78 -35.02
C ASN A 406 -17.26 -18.44 -35.67
N GLY A 407 -17.85 -18.06 -36.82
CA GLY A 407 -17.41 -16.95 -37.67
C GLY A 407 -16.51 -17.42 -38.82
N VAL A 408 -16.38 -16.56 -39.84
CA VAL A 408 -15.55 -16.84 -41.03
C VAL A 408 -14.65 -15.63 -41.31
N ILE A 409 -13.36 -15.88 -41.55
CA ILE A 409 -12.40 -14.90 -42.07
C ILE A 409 -12.18 -15.21 -43.55
N VAL A 410 -12.52 -14.27 -44.43
CA VAL A 410 -12.22 -14.36 -45.86
C VAL A 410 -11.06 -13.42 -46.17
N ILE A 411 -10.00 -13.96 -46.77
CA ILE A 411 -8.80 -13.24 -47.19
C ILE A 411 -8.75 -13.26 -48.71
N THR A 412 -8.69 -12.07 -49.31
CA THR A 412 -8.51 -11.92 -50.77
C THR A 412 -7.06 -11.53 -51.04
N SER A 413 -6.37 -12.25 -51.92
CA SER A 413 -5.02 -11.87 -52.37
C SER A 413 -5.05 -10.81 -53.46
N LYS A 414 -3.92 -10.14 -53.69
CA LYS A 414 -3.76 -9.15 -54.76
C LYS A 414 -3.59 -9.78 -56.14
N SER A 415 -3.10 -11.01 -56.23
CA SER A 415 -2.88 -11.71 -57.49
C SER A 415 -4.14 -12.43 -58.00
N GLY A 416 -5.11 -12.74 -57.12
CA GLY A 416 -6.38 -13.39 -57.49
C GLY A 416 -6.22 -14.79 -58.12
N LYS A 417 -5.02 -15.38 -58.02
CA LYS A 417 -4.66 -16.69 -58.54
C LYS A 417 -3.72 -17.36 -57.55
N VAL A 418 -4.09 -18.56 -57.12
CA VAL A 418 -3.33 -19.38 -56.17
C VAL A 418 -2.04 -19.88 -56.82
N GLU A 419 -0.93 -19.15 -56.64
CA GLU A 419 0.40 -19.73 -56.81
C GLU A 419 0.66 -20.71 -55.67
N LYS A 420 0.44 -22.00 -55.99
CA LYS A 420 0.55 -23.11 -55.05
C LYS A 420 1.99 -23.25 -54.53
N LEU A 421 2.26 -22.69 -53.35
CA LEU A 421 3.26 -23.30 -52.47
C LEU A 421 2.81 -24.75 -52.22
N SER A 422 3.56 -25.71 -52.76
CA SER A 422 3.14 -27.11 -52.68
C SER A 422 3.13 -27.55 -51.22
N LYS A 423 2.19 -28.44 -50.84
CA LYS A 423 2.11 -29.03 -49.49
C LYS A 423 3.46 -29.65 -49.05
N ARG A 424 4.30 -30.05 -50.01
CA ARG A 424 5.68 -30.55 -49.81
C ARG A 424 6.66 -29.47 -49.35
N GLN A 425 6.60 -28.27 -49.93
CA GLN A 425 7.41 -27.11 -49.50
C GLN A 425 6.98 -26.59 -48.12
N LEU A 426 5.67 -26.58 -47.85
CA LEU A 426 5.14 -26.19 -46.54
C LEU A 426 5.56 -27.18 -45.44
N LYS A 427 5.41 -28.50 -45.67
CA LYS A 427 5.93 -29.52 -44.74
C LYS A 427 7.44 -29.43 -44.53
N LYS A 428 8.23 -29.12 -45.57
CA LYS A 428 9.69 -28.99 -45.42
C LYS A 428 10.06 -27.85 -44.46
N LYS A 429 9.50 -26.66 -44.65
CA LYS A 429 9.72 -25.51 -43.75
C LYS A 429 9.21 -25.73 -42.33
N LEU A 430 8.14 -26.53 -42.17
CA LEU A 430 7.63 -26.88 -40.84
C LEU A 430 8.61 -27.81 -40.09
N LYS A 431 9.15 -28.82 -40.78
CA LYS A 431 10.13 -29.76 -40.22
C LYS A 431 11.45 -29.06 -39.84
N GLU A 432 11.93 -28.14 -40.69
CA GLU A 432 13.11 -27.31 -40.41
C GLU A 432 12.94 -26.41 -39.16
N LEU A 433 11.70 -26.05 -38.80
CA LEU A 433 11.38 -25.30 -37.56
C LEU A 433 11.27 -26.21 -36.33
N GLU A 434 10.74 -27.42 -36.47
CA GLU A 434 10.62 -28.41 -35.38
C GLU A 434 12.01 -28.95 -34.97
N GLU A 435 12.89 -29.21 -35.93
CA GLU A 435 14.27 -29.69 -35.67
C GLU A 435 15.13 -28.65 -34.93
N ALA A 436 14.89 -27.35 -35.18
CA ALA A 436 15.57 -26.26 -34.50
C ALA A 436 15.19 -26.09 -33.01
N GLN A 437 14.13 -26.76 -32.53
CA GLN A 437 13.70 -26.70 -31.13
C GLN A 437 14.28 -27.81 -30.24
N GLN A 438 14.91 -28.85 -30.80
CA GLN A 438 15.29 -30.06 -30.06
C GLN A 438 16.75 -30.08 -29.52
N GLN A 439 17.54 -29.02 -29.74
CA GLN A 439 18.98 -29.00 -29.42
C GLN A 439 19.41 -28.11 -28.23
N ALA A 440 18.47 -27.70 -27.37
CA ALA A 440 18.79 -27.00 -26.12
C ALA A 440 18.29 -27.81 -24.90
N PRO A 441 19.14 -28.14 -23.91
CA PRO A 441 18.68 -28.81 -22.69
C PRO A 441 17.76 -27.89 -21.89
N ILE A 442 16.57 -28.39 -21.55
CA ILE A 442 15.52 -27.61 -20.90
C ILE A 442 15.81 -27.52 -19.39
N GLN A 443 16.52 -26.47 -18.97
CA GLN A 443 16.23 -25.89 -17.65
C GLN A 443 14.89 -25.17 -17.74
N TRP A 444 13.99 -25.48 -16.81
CA TRP A 444 12.70 -24.81 -16.74
C TRP A 444 12.94 -23.38 -16.21
N PRO A 445 12.63 -22.32 -16.96
CA PRO A 445 12.65 -20.99 -16.38
C PRO A 445 11.52 -20.91 -15.36
N VAL A 446 11.88 -20.75 -14.09
CA VAL A 446 10.94 -20.25 -13.08
C VAL A 446 10.41 -18.92 -13.62
N ASN A 447 9.08 -18.75 -13.65
CA ASN A 447 8.49 -17.45 -13.97
C ASN A 447 8.96 -16.46 -12.92
N ASP A 448 9.86 -15.55 -13.31
CA ASP A 448 10.29 -14.45 -12.46
C ASP A 448 9.19 -13.36 -12.47
N PRO A 449 8.47 -13.13 -11.35
CA PRO A 449 7.38 -12.16 -11.29
C PRO A 449 7.85 -10.70 -11.41
N THR A 450 9.16 -10.44 -11.35
CA THR A 450 9.73 -9.08 -11.44
C THR A 450 9.55 -8.40 -12.81
N GLN A 451 9.13 -9.12 -13.86
CA GLN A 451 9.07 -8.56 -15.23
C GLN A 451 8.08 -7.39 -15.41
N ASP A 452 7.09 -7.20 -14.52
CA ASP A 452 6.11 -6.09 -14.55
C ASP A 452 6.41 -4.98 -13.50
N GLU A 453 7.50 -5.08 -12.75
CA GLU A 453 7.81 -4.14 -11.66
C GLU A 453 8.91 -3.14 -12.07
N SER A 454 8.53 -1.88 -12.27
CA SER A 454 9.46 -0.79 -12.60
C SER A 454 9.85 0.01 -11.37
N TYR A 455 11.16 0.22 -11.19
CA TYR A 455 11.71 1.11 -10.17
C TYR A 455 12.39 2.31 -10.81
N GLU A 456 12.32 3.46 -10.16
CA GLU A 456 13.15 4.61 -10.52
C GLU A 456 14.58 4.38 -10.00
N SER A 457 15.53 4.34 -10.94
CA SER A 457 16.96 4.28 -10.65
C SER A 457 17.47 5.62 -10.15
N PHE A 458 18.26 5.61 -9.08
CA PHE A 458 18.71 6.81 -8.38
C PHE A 458 20.16 6.63 -7.89
N GLU A 459 20.95 7.70 -7.99
CA GLU A 459 22.35 7.68 -7.55
C GLU A 459 22.43 7.82 -6.02
N GLU A 460 23.32 7.06 -5.40
CA GLU A 460 23.54 7.08 -3.95
C GLU A 460 24.24 8.37 -3.53
N ASN A 461 23.83 8.97 -2.40
CA ASN A 461 24.46 10.19 -1.88
C ASN A 461 25.98 10.02 -1.74
N ALA A 462 26.72 10.87 -2.45
CA ALA A 462 28.18 10.95 -2.41
C ALA A 462 28.69 11.62 -1.13
N PHE A 463 29.98 11.48 -0.85
CA PHE A 463 30.65 12.23 0.22
C PHE A 463 30.86 13.70 -0.18
N GLU A 464 30.39 14.61 0.66
CA GLU A 464 30.49 16.06 0.53
C GLU A 464 31.46 16.61 1.58
N SER A 465 32.23 17.65 1.25
CA SER A 465 33.13 18.31 2.21
C SER A 465 32.44 19.51 2.87
N PRO A 466 32.46 19.66 4.21
CA PRO A 466 31.92 20.84 4.88
C PRO A 466 32.54 22.17 4.42
N THR A 467 33.75 22.14 3.87
CA THR A 467 34.42 23.34 3.32
C THR A 467 33.79 23.85 2.02
N THR A 468 33.15 22.98 1.23
CA THR A 468 32.53 23.31 -0.07
C THR A 468 31.00 23.22 -0.06
N ALA A 469 30.46 22.33 0.76
CA ALA A 469 29.05 22.13 1.04
C ALA A 469 28.92 21.99 2.57
N PRO A 470 28.77 23.10 3.31
CA PRO A 470 28.70 23.07 4.77
C PRO A 470 27.36 22.51 5.30
N LEU A 471 26.32 22.53 4.46
CA LEU A 471 24.94 22.24 4.82
C LEU A 471 24.44 20.98 4.13
N SER A 472 23.61 20.22 4.84
CA SER A 472 22.86 19.09 4.30
C SER A 472 21.39 19.26 4.66
N THR A 473 20.57 19.57 3.66
CA THR A 473 19.14 19.87 3.83
C THR A 473 18.24 18.79 3.24
N PHE A 474 17.24 18.32 3.99
CA PHE A 474 16.30 17.29 3.55
C PHE A 474 14.92 17.40 4.24
N SER A 475 13.90 16.83 3.59
CA SER A 475 12.56 16.67 4.17
C SER A 475 12.46 15.40 5.01
N ILE A 476 11.64 15.43 6.05
CA ILE A 476 11.41 14.30 6.97
C ILE A 476 10.42 13.26 6.44
N ASP A 477 9.87 13.47 5.25
CA ASP A 477 8.84 12.62 4.63
C ASP A 477 9.42 11.23 4.29
N VAL A 478 9.09 10.21 5.09
CA VAL A 478 9.61 8.85 4.94
C VAL A 478 8.48 7.84 4.93
N ASP A 479 8.42 7.09 3.83
CA ASP A 479 7.54 5.95 3.63
C ASP A 479 8.12 4.67 4.25
N ASN A 480 7.32 3.59 4.25
CA ASN A 480 7.73 2.29 4.81
C ASN A 480 7.59 1.13 3.79
N ALA A 481 7.26 1.44 2.54
CA ALA A 481 6.85 0.46 1.53
C ALA A 481 8.04 -0.38 1.01
N SER A 482 9.20 0.24 0.85
CA SER A 482 10.47 -0.39 0.45
C SER A 482 10.77 -1.62 1.32
N TYR A 483 10.70 -1.51 2.65
CA TYR A 483 11.02 -2.64 3.54
C TYR A 483 10.05 -3.81 3.39
N THR A 484 8.74 -3.55 3.35
CA THR A 484 7.72 -4.59 3.17
C THR A 484 7.90 -5.31 1.83
N ASN A 485 8.27 -4.58 0.77
CA ASN A 485 8.58 -5.14 -0.54
C ASN A 485 9.89 -5.97 -0.54
N ILE A 486 10.94 -5.50 0.13
CA ILE A 486 12.19 -6.24 0.34
C ILE A 486 11.91 -7.55 1.09
N ARG A 487 11.11 -7.50 2.17
CA ARG A 487 10.64 -8.69 2.91
C ARG A 487 9.93 -9.67 1.98
N ARG A 488 8.99 -9.18 1.15
CA ARG A 488 8.26 -9.98 0.16
C ARG A 488 9.22 -10.73 -0.79
N PHE A 489 10.22 -10.06 -1.37
CA PHE A 489 11.21 -10.73 -2.22
C PHE A 489 11.99 -11.81 -1.48
N ILE A 490 12.57 -11.48 -0.32
CA ILE A 490 13.44 -12.40 0.43
C ILE A 490 12.63 -13.63 0.88
N ASN A 491 11.41 -13.44 1.40
CA ASN A 491 10.52 -14.54 1.81
C ASN A 491 10.08 -15.41 0.61
N ASN A 492 9.94 -14.84 -0.59
CA ASN A 492 9.66 -15.58 -1.82
C ASN A 492 10.91 -16.25 -2.45
N GLY A 493 12.09 -16.13 -1.82
CA GLY A 493 13.36 -16.64 -2.38
C GLY A 493 13.84 -15.88 -3.63
N GLN A 494 13.36 -14.65 -3.83
CA GLN A 494 13.65 -13.80 -4.99
C GLN A 494 14.84 -12.86 -4.71
N THR A 495 15.54 -12.46 -5.78
CA THR A 495 16.59 -11.44 -5.67
C THR A 495 15.94 -10.07 -5.53
N VAL A 496 16.31 -9.33 -4.49
CA VAL A 496 15.88 -7.93 -4.30
C VAL A 496 16.47 -7.06 -5.42
N PRO A 497 15.66 -6.34 -6.22
CA PRO A 497 16.18 -5.39 -7.20
C PRO A 497 16.86 -4.22 -6.50
N LYS A 498 18.06 -3.81 -6.94
CA LYS A 498 18.84 -2.75 -6.28
C LYS A 498 18.07 -1.42 -6.18
N ASP A 499 17.36 -1.09 -7.25
CA ASP A 499 16.53 0.12 -7.34
C ASP A 499 15.22 0.03 -6.51
N ALA A 500 14.93 -1.11 -5.90
CA ALA A 500 13.87 -1.26 -4.89
C ALA A 500 14.28 -0.74 -3.51
N VAL A 501 15.59 -0.62 -3.24
CA VAL A 501 16.12 -0.48 -1.88
C VAL A 501 16.24 0.99 -1.48
N ARG A 502 15.20 1.53 -0.87
CA ARG A 502 15.27 2.80 -0.10
C ARG A 502 15.71 2.50 1.33
N VAL A 503 16.91 2.97 1.70
CA VAL A 503 17.58 2.60 2.97
C VAL A 503 16.97 3.36 4.15
N GLU A 504 16.54 4.60 3.91
CA GLU A 504 15.79 5.44 4.83
C GLU A 504 14.48 4.77 5.27
N GLU A 505 13.70 4.22 4.34
CA GLU A 505 12.46 3.50 4.65
C GLU A 505 12.74 2.22 5.44
N MET A 506 13.82 1.49 5.12
CA MET A 506 14.23 0.32 5.90
C MET A 506 14.54 0.69 7.35
N VAL A 507 15.29 1.77 7.58
CA VAL A 507 15.62 2.25 8.93
C VAL A 507 14.36 2.72 9.67
N ASN A 508 13.42 3.38 8.98
CA ASN A 508 12.23 3.98 9.61
C ASN A 508 11.04 3.02 9.80
N PHE A 509 11.06 1.86 9.17
CA PHE A 509 10.12 0.77 9.43
C PHE A 509 10.13 0.32 10.91
N PHE A 510 11.30 0.40 11.56
CA PHE A 510 11.48 -0.05 12.94
C PHE A 510 11.29 1.07 13.96
N LYS A 511 10.81 0.71 15.16
CA LYS A 511 10.77 1.63 16.31
C LYS A 511 12.05 1.60 17.12
N TYR A 512 12.42 2.79 17.59
CA TYR A 512 13.54 3.08 18.46
C TYR A 512 13.02 3.81 19.70
N ASN A 513 13.69 3.67 20.82
CA ASN A 513 13.27 4.24 22.11
C ASN A 513 13.76 5.69 22.26
N TYR A 514 13.05 6.61 21.61
CA TYR A 514 13.25 8.04 21.76
C TYR A 514 12.29 8.61 22.81
N THR A 515 12.77 9.47 23.72
CA THR A 515 11.89 10.09 24.72
C THR A 515 11.05 11.19 24.08
N GLU A 516 9.77 11.28 24.43
CA GLU A 516 8.88 12.36 23.98
C GLU A 516 9.38 13.76 24.35
N PRO A 517 8.98 14.81 23.60
CA PRO A 517 9.29 16.20 23.92
C PRO A 517 8.69 16.65 25.26
N THR A 518 9.52 17.29 26.06
CA THR A 518 9.17 17.82 27.39
C THR A 518 8.94 19.34 27.41
N ASP A 519 9.22 20.03 26.30
CA ASP A 519 9.15 21.49 26.18
C ASP A 519 7.89 21.93 25.38
N GLU A 520 7.92 23.16 24.84
CA GLU A 520 6.84 23.72 24.02
C GLU A 520 6.81 23.23 22.57
N HIS A 521 7.85 22.51 22.13
CA HIS A 521 7.94 22.00 20.76
C HIS A 521 7.21 20.66 20.63
N PRO A 522 6.67 20.32 19.44
CA PRO A 522 6.01 19.02 19.23
C PRO A 522 7.01 17.87 19.02
N PHE A 523 8.33 18.11 19.09
CA PHE A 523 9.37 17.14 18.74
C PHE A 523 10.57 17.22 19.67
N SER A 524 11.19 16.08 19.96
CA SER A 524 12.53 16.00 20.56
C SER A 524 13.53 15.47 19.54
N ILE A 525 14.78 15.95 19.62
CA ILE A 525 15.89 15.56 18.74
C ILE A 525 16.93 14.76 19.54
N HIS A 526 17.11 13.50 19.15
CA HIS A 526 18.05 12.56 19.75
C HIS A 526 19.25 12.38 18.82
N THR A 527 20.47 12.49 19.35
CA THR A 527 21.69 12.33 18.54
C THR A 527 22.66 11.36 19.20
N GLU A 528 23.24 10.45 18.42
CA GLU A 528 24.26 9.52 18.88
C GLU A 528 25.36 9.34 17.83
N TYR A 529 26.63 9.38 18.26
CA TYR A 529 27.79 9.38 17.36
C TYR A 529 28.76 8.26 17.75
N SER A 530 29.01 7.32 16.83
CA SER A 530 29.77 6.09 17.11
C SER A 530 30.59 5.62 15.90
N ASP A 531 31.31 4.50 16.04
CA ASP A 531 32.08 3.88 14.96
C ASP A 531 31.17 3.39 13.83
N CYS A 532 31.63 3.54 12.59
CA CYS A 532 30.92 2.99 11.44
C CYS A 532 31.14 1.47 11.34
N ALA A 533 30.05 0.69 11.33
CA ALA A 533 30.11 -0.78 11.33
C ALA A 533 30.74 -1.36 10.06
N TRP A 534 30.54 -0.72 8.91
CA TRP A 534 31.01 -1.18 7.60
C TRP A 534 32.35 -0.57 7.16
N ASN A 535 32.85 0.44 7.86
CA ASN A 535 34.17 1.04 7.64
C ASN A 535 34.77 1.55 8.96
N ARG A 536 35.77 0.84 9.49
CA ARG A 536 36.38 1.12 10.81
C ARG A 536 37.05 2.48 10.93
N ASN A 537 37.37 3.15 9.82
CA ASN A 537 37.99 4.47 9.83
C ASN A 537 36.94 5.60 9.81
N HIS A 538 35.70 5.28 9.46
CA HIS A 538 34.58 6.21 9.43
C HIS A 538 33.77 6.15 10.72
N LYS A 539 32.87 7.11 10.89
CA LYS A 539 31.92 7.21 12.00
C LYS A 539 30.50 7.27 11.45
N VAL A 540 29.52 6.94 12.29
CA VAL A 540 28.09 7.17 11.98
C VAL A 540 27.50 8.09 13.03
N LEU A 541 26.83 9.14 12.56
CA LEU A 541 25.97 10.01 13.35
C LEU A 541 24.52 9.61 13.09
N LYS A 542 23.82 9.21 14.14
CA LYS A 542 22.39 8.96 14.15
C LYS A 542 21.65 10.21 14.63
N VAL A 543 20.62 10.61 13.89
CA VAL A 543 19.69 11.69 14.26
C VAL A 543 18.28 11.09 14.29
N GLY A 544 17.71 10.97 15.48
CA GLY A 544 16.35 10.51 15.71
C GLY A 544 15.43 11.65 16.13
N LEU A 545 14.21 11.66 15.60
CA LEU A 545 13.13 12.54 16.00
C LEU A 545 12.01 11.73 16.64
N GLN A 546 11.43 12.28 17.72
CA GLN A 546 10.19 11.76 18.32
C GLN A 546 9.13 12.86 18.34
N GLY A 547 8.06 12.66 17.59
CA GLY A 547 6.85 13.46 17.66
C GLY A 547 6.06 13.20 18.93
N LYS A 548 5.47 14.25 19.49
CA LYS A 548 4.60 14.19 20.67
C LYS A 548 3.43 13.23 20.45
N ASN A 549 3.22 12.33 21.40
CA ASN A 549 2.07 11.44 21.40
C ASN A 549 0.84 12.17 21.96
N ILE A 550 -0.27 12.15 21.23
CA ILE A 550 -1.55 12.68 21.67
C ILE A 550 -2.42 11.49 22.06
N PRO A 551 -2.78 11.35 23.34
CA PRO A 551 -3.61 10.23 23.80
C PRO A 551 -4.89 10.08 22.98
N THR A 552 -5.25 8.83 22.66
CA THR A 552 -6.32 8.50 21.70
C THR A 552 -7.67 9.13 22.06
N GLU A 553 -7.97 9.30 23.34
CA GLU A 553 -9.15 9.97 23.88
C GLU A 553 -9.24 11.45 23.45
N ASN A 554 -8.10 12.13 23.39
CA ASN A 554 -7.96 13.56 23.09
C ASN A 554 -7.97 13.87 21.60
N LEU A 555 -7.73 12.88 20.73
CA LEU A 555 -7.82 13.06 19.29
C LEU A 555 -9.24 13.51 18.87
N PRO A 556 -9.39 14.46 17.93
CA PRO A 556 -10.69 14.83 17.36
C PRO A 556 -11.49 13.63 16.82
N ALA A 557 -12.81 13.80 16.69
CA ALA A 557 -13.67 12.78 16.07
C ALA A 557 -13.31 12.58 14.59
N SER A 558 -13.35 11.33 14.12
CA SER A 558 -13.05 10.96 12.73
C SER A 558 -14.32 10.60 11.96
N ASN A 559 -14.39 11.03 10.70
CA ASN A 559 -15.34 10.57 9.69
C ASN A 559 -14.53 9.85 8.60
N LEU A 560 -14.58 8.52 8.62
CA LEU A 560 -13.81 7.66 7.72
C LEU A 560 -14.72 7.07 6.65
N VAL A 561 -14.36 7.23 5.38
CA VAL A 561 -15.03 6.55 4.27
C VAL A 561 -14.09 5.48 3.73
N PHE A 562 -14.39 4.21 4.01
CA PHE A 562 -13.66 3.08 3.44
C PHE A 562 -14.09 2.94 1.98
N LEU A 563 -13.19 3.25 1.05
CA LEU A 563 -13.37 3.06 -0.38
C LEU A 563 -12.69 1.74 -0.78
N VAL A 564 -13.48 0.68 -0.90
CA VAL A 564 -12.98 -0.69 -1.06
C VAL A 564 -13.14 -1.17 -2.50
N ASP A 565 -12.02 -1.61 -3.09
CA ASP A 565 -12.01 -2.34 -4.34
C ASP A 565 -12.59 -3.74 -4.12
N VAL A 566 -13.64 -4.06 -4.88
CA VAL A 566 -14.25 -5.40 -4.90
C VAL A 566 -14.29 -5.97 -6.32
N SER A 567 -13.39 -5.52 -7.20
CA SER A 567 -13.24 -6.06 -8.55
C SER A 567 -12.78 -7.53 -8.55
N GLY A 568 -12.94 -8.23 -9.68
CA GLY A 568 -12.60 -9.66 -9.78
C GLY A 568 -11.14 -10.01 -9.49
N SER A 569 -10.19 -9.06 -9.65
CA SER A 569 -8.78 -9.29 -9.30
C SER A 569 -8.53 -9.34 -7.80
N MET A 570 -9.44 -8.80 -6.98
CA MET A 570 -9.33 -8.77 -5.52
C MET A 570 -9.64 -10.12 -4.83
N ASN A 571 -9.92 -11.19 -5.58
CA ASN A 571 -10.36 -12.48 -5.04
C ASN A 571 -9.23 -13.30 -4.36
N ASP A 572 -7.96 -12.98 -4.61
CA ASP A 572 -6.80 -13.68 -4.03
C ASP A 572 -6.73 -13.50 -2.50
N GLN A 573 -6.20 -14.49 -1.77
CA GLN A 573 -6.17 -14.47 -0.29
C GLN A 573 -5.43 -13.26 0.32
N ASN A 574 -4.38 -12.78 -0.36
CA ASN A 574 -3.61 -11.59 0.02
C ASN A 574 -4.26 -10.26 -0.44
N LYS A 575 -5.52 -10.29 -0.92
CA LYS A 575 -6.29 -9.12 -1.37
C LYS A 575 -7.56 -8.92 -0.54
N LEU A 576 -8.77 -9.09 -1.08
CA LEU A 576 -10.02 -8.81 -0.34
C LEU A 576 -10.15 -9.59 0.98
N PRO A 577 -9.77 -10.87 1.09
CA PRO A 577 -9.79 -11.59 2.36
C PRO A 577 -8.86 -10.98 3.41
N LEU A 578 -7.61 -10.63 3.04
CA LEU A 578 -6.67 -9.92 3.90
C LEU A 578 -7.18 -8.51 4.26
N LEU A 579 -7.74 -7.78 3.30
CA LEU A 579 -8.36 -6.46 3.48
C LEU A 579 -9.51 -6.50 4.49
N LYS A 580 -10.37 -7.52 4.44
CA LYS A 580 -11.42 -7.71 5.46
C LYS A 580 -10.81 -7.88 6.86
N GLN A 581 -9.78 -8.71 7.01
CA GLN A 581 -9.14 -8.91 8.32
C GLN A 581 -8.38 -7.66 8.80
N SER A 582 -7.72 -6.94 7.90
CA SER A 582 -7.00 -5.70 8.23
C SER A 582 -7.96 -4.57 8.64
N MET A 583 -9.08 -4.42 7.94
CA MET A 583 -10.11 -3.43 8.29
C MET A 583 -10.80 -3.74 9.61
N LYS A 584 -10.94 -5.01 10.03
CA LYS A 584 -11.41 -5.33 11.39
C LYS A 584 -10.49 -4.79 12.48
N ILE A 585 -9.17 -4.88 12.29
CA ILE A 585 -8.18 -4.31 13.23
C ILE A 585 -8.44 -2.81 13.38
N LEU A 586 -8.66 -2.10 12.27
CA LEU A 586 -9.04 -0.68 12.30
C LEU A 586 -10.39 -0.44 12.99
N VAL A 587 -11.42 -1.25 12.71
CA VAL A 587 -12.75 -1.10 13.31
C VAL A 587 -12.72 -1.29 14.83
N GLU A 588 -11.90 -2.22 15.32
CA GLU A 588 -11.71 -2.41 16.76
C GLU A 588 -11.06 -1.19 17.45
N GLN A 589 -10.35 -0.36 16.70
CA GLN A 589 -9.71 0.87 17.19
C GLN A 589 -10.64 2.09 17.22
N LEU A 590 -11.85 2.01 16.64
CA LEU A 590 -12.79 3.13 16.57
C LEU A 590 -13.44 3.44 17.93
N ARG A 591 -13.81 4.72 18.13
CA ARG A 591 -14.53 5.20 19.31
C ARG A 591 -15.98 5.53 18.93
N LYS A 592 -16.88 5.57 19.92
CA LYS A 592 -18.29 5.98 19.77
C LYS A 592 -18.50 7.32 19.03
N LYS A 593 -17.55 8.26 19.17
CA LYS A 593 -17.58 9.58 18.51
C LYS A 593 -17.12 9.57 17.05
N ASP A 594 -16.50 8.48 16.59
CA ASP A 594 -16.06 8.30 15.21
C ASP A 594 -17.21 7.73 14.36
N LYS A 595 -17.13 7.95 13.04
CA LYS A 595 -18.07 7.42 12.04
C LYS A 595 -17.32 6.67 10.94
N VAL A 596 -17.95 5.60 10.44
CA VAL A 596 -17.52 4.87 9.24
C VAL A 596 -18.64 4.82 8.22
N SER A 597 -18.29 5.05 6.95
CA SER A 597 -19.10 4.65 5.80
C SER A 597 -18.29 3.69 4.93
N ILE A 598 -18.95 2.76 4.22
CA ILE A 598 -18.28 1.85 3.27
C ILE A 598 -18.85 2.11 1.89
N VAL A 599 -17.98 2.58 1.00
CA VAL A 599 -18.22 2.70 -0.45
C VAL A 599 -17.41 1.62 -1.14
N VAL A 600 -18.01 0.89 -2.07
CA VAL A 600 -17.31 -0.10 -2.89
C VAL A 600 -17.28 0.33 -4.34
N TYR A 601 -16.28 -0.16 -5.08
CA TYR A 601 -16.29 -0.10 -6.53
C TYR A 601 -15.91 -1.43 -7.16
N ALA A 602 -16.68 -1.80 -8.17
CA ALA A 602 -16.39 -2.83 -9.16
C ALA A 602 -17.00 -2.35 -10.48
N GLY A 603 -17.87 -3.11 -11.14
CA GLY A 603 -18.52 -2.67 -12.40
C GLY A 603 -19.37 -1.40 -12.26
N ALA A 604 -19.71 -1.02 -11.02
CA ALA A 604 -20.26 0.27 -10.62
C ALA A 604 -19.74 0.65 -9.22
N ALA A 605 -19.93 1.91 -8.82
CA ALA A 605 -19.71 2.36 -7.45
C ALA A 605 -21.02 2.28 -6.64
N GLY A 606 -20.92 1.96 -5.35
CA GLY A 606 -22.10 1.84 -4.46
C GLY A 606 -21.77 2.05 -2.99
N LEU A 607 -22.71 2.66 -2.25
CA LEU A 607 -22.65 2.78 -0.80
C LEU A 607 -23.19 1.49 -0.16
N VAL A 608 -22.33 0.73 0.51
CA VAL A 608 -22.68 -0.54 1.19
C VAL A 608 -23.08 -0.29 2.64
N LEU A 609 -22.37 0.62 3.32
CA LEU A 609 -22.69 1.00 4.70
C LEU A 609 -22.82 2.53 4.79
N PRO A 610 -23.99 3.06 5.17
CA PRO A 610 -24.16 4.49 5.44
C PRO A 610 -23.39 4.90 6.71
N PRO A 611 -23.25 6.21 7.00
CA PRO A 611 -22.53 6.74 8.15
C PRO A 611 -22.98 6.11 9.49
N THR A 612 -22.17 5.19 10.00
CA THR A 612 -22.42 4.34 11.16
C THR A 612 -21.46 4.68 12.29
N SER A 613 -21.90 4.62 13.56
CA SER A 613 -21.02 4.96 14.70
C SER A 613 -19.92 3.90 14.90
N GLY A 614 -18.72 4.32 15.29
CA GLY A 614 -17.63 3.42 15.69
C GLY A 614 -17.95 2.54 16.92
N ASP A 615 -19.04 2.82 17.66
CA ASP A 615 -19.58 1.94 18.71
C ASP A 615 -20.27 0.69 18.12
N GLU A 616 -20.81 0.80 16.90
CA GLU A 616 -21.56 -0.24 16.19
C GLU A 616 -20.62 -1.19 15.43
N LYS A 617 -19.51 -1.59 16.08
CA LYS A 617 -18.44 -2.43 15.50
C LYS A 617 -18.97 -3.64 14.75
N LYS A 618 -19.95 -4.34 15.34
CA LYS A 618 -20.59 -5.51 14.70
C LYS A 618 -21.24 -5.16 13.36
N THR A 619 -22.00 -4.07 13.27
CA THR A 619 -22.63 -3.62 12.02
C THR A 619 -21.60 -3.34 10.94
N ILE A 620 -20.48 -2.68 11.30
CA ILE A 620 -19.39 -2.36 10.37
C ILE A 620 -18.67 -3.64 9.91
N ILE A 621 -18.38 -4.56 10.83
CA ILE A 621 -17.71 -5.84 10.54
C ILE A 621 -18.59 -6.75 9.68
N ASP A 622 -19.89 -6.86 9.99
CA ASP A 622 -20.84 -7.65 9.20
C ASP A 622 -20.94 -7.08 7.76
N ALA A 623 -20.91 -5.76 7.59
CA ALA A 623 -20.87 -5.13 6.25
C ALA A 623 -19.57 -5.42 5.48
N LEU A 624 -18.42 -5.44 6.14
CA LEU A 624 -17.13 -5.84 5.54
C LEU A 624 -17.12 -7.33 5.15
N GLU A 625 -17.65 -8.21 5.99
CA GLU A 625 -17.70 -9.65 5.72
C GLU A 625 -18.59 -9.99 4.51
N ASN A 626 -19.67 -9.24 4.29
CA ASN A 626 -20.58 -9.43 3.16
C ASN A 626 -19.99 -8.98 1.80
N LEU A 627 -18.82 -8.33 1.74
CA LEU A 627 -18.19 -7.94 0.48
C LEU A 627 -17.71 -9.16 -0.32
N GLN A 628 -17.87 -9.13 -1.65
CA GLN A 628 -17.46 -10.23 -2.54
C GLN A 628 -16.74 -9.66 -3.76
N ALA A 629 -15.65 -10.30 -4.18
CA ALA A 629 -14.89 -9.90 -5.37
C ALA A 629 -15.62 -10.32 -6.64
N GLY A 630 -15.83 -9.40 -7.58
CA GLY A 630 -16.50 -9.69 -8.85
C GLY A 630 -16.65 -8.48 -9.77
N GLY A 631 -16.76 -8.76 -11.07
CA GLY A 631 -16.91 -7.73 -12.12
C GLY A 631 -15.63 -6.98 -12.47
N SER A 632 -15.74 -6.07 -13.44
CA SER A 632 -14.69 -5.12 -13.80
C SER A 632 -14.43 -4.12 -12.67
N THR A 633 -13.42 -3.28 -12.83
CA THR A 633 -13.17 -2.13 -11.94
C THR A 633 -13.96 -0.89 -12.43
N ALA A 634 -14.26 0.09 -11.57
CA ALA A 634 -14.77 1.43 -11.95
C ALA A 634 -14.32 2.53 -10.96
N GLY A 635 -13.01 2.59 -10.69
CA GLY A 635 -12.44 3.36 -9.58
C GLY A 635 -12.76 4.86 -9.57
N GLY A 636 -12.89 5.52 -10.72
CA GLY A 636 -13.20 6.96 -10.78
C GLY A 636 -14.52 7.33 -10.10
N ALA A 637 -15.60 6.60 -10.42
CA ALA A 637 -16.90 6.78 -9.79
C ALA A 637 -16.89 6.40 -8.30
N GLY A 638 -16.04 5.45 -7.90
CA GLY A 638 -15.81 5.09 -6.50
C GLY A 638 -15.21 6.25 -5.69
N ILE A 639 -14.16 6.89 -6.22
CA ILE A 639 -13.52 8.07 -5.62
C ILE A 639 -14.53 9.23 -5.48
N GLU A 640 -15.27 9.56 -6.53
CA GLU A 640 -16.27 10.63 -6.49
C GLU A 640 -17.35 10.37 -5.42
N LEU A 641 -17.89 9.15 -5.35
CA LEU A 641 -18.90 8.77 -4.37
C LEU A 641 -18.36 8.78 -2.93
N ALA A 642 -17.11 8.34 -2.74
CA ALA A 642 -16.47 8.36 -1.43
C ALA A 642 -16.23 9.79 -0.92
N TYR A 643 -15.69 10.68 -1.75
CA TYR A 643 -15.54 12.09 -1.40
C TYR A 643 -16.88 12.77 -1.12
N LYS A 644 -17.90 12.52 -1.96
CA LYS A 644 -19.25 13.02 -1.71
C LYS A 644 -19.78 12.56 -0.36
N THR A 645 -19.64 11.27 -0.03
CA THR A 645 -20.10 10.69 1.24
C THR A 645 -19.36 11.30 2.43
N ALA A 646 -18.06 11.58 2.29
CA ALA A 646 -17.25 12.25 3.30
C ALA A 646 -17.67 13.72 3.51
N GLU A 647 -17.91 14.46 2.42
CA GLU A 647 -18.39 15.86 2.43
C GLU A 647 -19.80 15.98 3.03
N GLU A 648 -20.73 15.10 2.68
CA GLU A 648 -22.09 15.07 3.23
C GLU A 648 -22.12 14.78 4.74
N ASN A 649 -21.07 14.15 5.29
CA ASN A 649 -20.97 13.74 6.69
C ASN A 649 -19.84 14.45 7.45
N PHE A 650 -19.36 15.57 6.91
CA PHE A 650 -18.19 16.28 7.38
C PHE A 650 -18.26 16.66 8.86
N VAL A 651 -17.24 16.27 9.62
CA VAL A 651 -17.07 16.62 11.02
C VAL A 651 -16.17 17.86 11.10
N LYS A 652 -16.77 19.00 11.45
CA LYS A 652 -16.04 20.26 11.65
C LYS A 652 -15.01 20.12 12.78
N ASN A 653 -13.78 20.56 12.51
CA ASN A 653 -12.61 20.38 13.39
C ASN A 653 -12.31 18.91 13.74
N GLY A 654 -12.83 17.97 12.95
CA GLY A 654 -12.51 16.54 13.02
C GLY A 654 -11.61 16.09 11.87
N ASN A 655 -11.21 14.83 11.91
CA ASN A 655 -10.48 14.17 10.82
C ASN A 655 -11.47 13.63 9.80
N ASN A 656 -11.47 14.14 8.57
CA ASN A 656 -12.33 13.65 7.50
C ASN A 656 -11.44 13.00 6.45
N ARG A 657 -11.63 11.70 6.18
CA ARG A 657 -10.65 10.92 5.43
C ARG A 657 -11.30 9.82 4.60
N VAL A 658 -10.97 9.76 3.32
CA VAL A 658 -11.21 8.59 2.48
C VAL A 658 -10.03 7.62 2.68
N ILE A 659 -10.33 6.35 2.87
CA ILE A 659 -9.33 5.27 2.98
C ILE A 659 -9.57 4.34 1.80
N LEU A 660 -8.76 4.49 0.76
CA LEU A 660 -8.82 3.72 -0.46
C LEU A 660 -8.02 2.41 -0.29
N ALA A 661 -8.67 1.26 -0.46
CA ALA A 661 -8.06 -0.05 -0.32
C ALA A 661 -8.28 -0.90 -1.59
N THR A 662 -7.19 -1.29 -2.27
CA THR A 662 -7.21 -1.82 -3.65
C THR A 662 -6.01 -2.74 -3.95
N ASP A 663 -6.02 -3.44 -5.09
CA ASP A 663 -4.85 -4.05 -5.72
C ASP A 663 -4.24 -3.18 -6.85
N GLY A 664 -4.61 -1.90 -6.90
CA GLY A 664 -3.98 -0.84 -7.70
C GLY A 664 -4.36 -0.81 -9.17
N ASP A 665 -5.38 -1.56 -9.58
CA ASP A 665 -6.05 -1.29 -10.85
C ASP A 665 -7.02 -0.11 -10.69
N PHE A 666 -6.77 0.95 -11.44
CA PHE A 666 -7.64 2.13 -11.53
C PHE A 666 -7.97 2.47 -12.99
N ASN A 667 -7.90 1.50 -13.90
CA ASN A 667 -7.79 1.68 -15.35
C ASN A 667 -9.14 1.89 -16.08
N VAL A 668 -10.10 2.52 -15.41
CA VAL A 668 -11.54 2.32 -15.64
C VAL A 668 -12.34 3.60 -15.36
N GLY A 669 -12.36 4.47 -16.36
CA GLY A 669 -12.98 5.79 -16.34
C GLY A 669 -12.38 6.64 -17.47
N ALA A 670 -12.85 7.88 -17.62
CA ALA A 670 -12.29 8.83 -18.59
C ALA A 670 -11.00 9.51 -18.09
N SER A 671 -10.55 9.19 -16.87
CA SER A 671 -9.52 9.91 -16.12
C SER A 671 -8.12 9.33 -16.35
N SER A 672 -7.20 10.16 -16.82
CA SER A 672 -5.76 9.87 -16.78
C SER A 672 -5.22 9.93 -15.34
N ASN A 673 -3.98 9.45 -15.14
CA ASN A 673 -3.29 9.59 -13.84
C ASN A 673 -3.24 11.06 -13.37
N THR A 674 -3.09 12.01 -14.31
CA THR A 674 -3.04 13.44 -14.03
C THR A 674 -4.39 13.97 -13.55
N ASP A 675 -5.49 13.56 -14.21
CA ASP A 675 -6.84 13.99 -13.83
C ASP A 675 -7.21 13.51 -12.41
N MET A 676 -6.77 12.30 -12.06
CA MET A 676 -6.95 11.73 -10.72
C MET A 676 -6.17 12.50 -9.66
N GLN A 677 -4.90 12.86 -9.93
CA GLN A 677 -4.12 13.72 -9.04
C GLN A 677 -4.77 15.10 -8.88
N THR A 678 -5.22 15.73 -9.98
CA THR A 678 -5.89 17.04 -9.95
C THR A 678 -7.20 17.00 -9.13
N LEU A 679 -8.03 15.96 -9.32
CA LEU A 679 -9.24 15.75 -8.53
C LEU A 679 -8.93 15.64 -7.04
N ILE A 680 -7.87 14.94 -6.67
CA ILE A 680 -7.51 14.67 -5.27
C ILE A 680 -6.88 15.91 -4.61
N GLU A 681 -6.05 16.67 -5.34
CA GLU A 681 -5.57 18.00 -4.93
C GLU A 681 -6.72 19.01 -4.77
N GLU A 682 -7.76 18.95 -5.61
CA GLU A 682 -8.97 19.77 -5.46
C GLU A 682 -9.77 19.34 -4.22
N LYS A 683 -10.09 18.06 -4.11
CA LYS A 683 -10.89 17.50 -3.02
C LYS A 683 -10.24 17.67 -1.65
N ARG A 684 -8.91 17.62 -1.56
CA ARG A 684 -8.15 17.96 -0.34
C ARG A 684 -8.49 19.34 0.23
N LYS A 685 -8.82 20.32 -0.62
CA LYS A 685 -9.18 21.70 -0.19
C LYS A 685 -10.52 21.76 0.56
N SER A 686 -11.35 20.72 0.49
CA SER A 686 -12.55 20.58 1.33
C SER A 686 -12.24 20.22 2.79
N GLY A 687 -10.99 19.84 3.10
CA GLY A 687 -10.60 19.26 4.38
C GLY A 687 -10.84 17.75 4.47
N VAL A 688 -11.13 17.07 3.34
CA VAL A 688 -11.19 15.60 3.24
C VAL A 688 -9.87 15.07 2.66
N PHE A 689 -9.13 14.33 3.46
CA PHE A 689 -7.82 13.75 3.09
C PHE A 689 -7.96 12.34 2.49
N LEU A 690 -6.90 11.84 1.84
CA LEU A 690 -6.86 10.50 1.24
C LEU A 690 -5.70 9.67 1.79
N THR A 691 -6.02 8.48 2.31
CA THR A 691 -5.05 7.43 2.63
C THR A 691 -5.23 6.28 1.64
N CYS A 692 -4.12 5.67 1.22
CA CYS A 692 -4.11 4.56 0.28
C CYS A 692 -3.51 3.29 0.94
N LEU A 693 -4.23 2.17 0.84
CA LEU A 693 -3.82 0.86 1.35
C LEU A 693 -3.70 -0.12 0.17
N GLY A 694 -2.50 -0.61 -0.09
CA GLY A 694 -2.22 -1.57 -1.15
C GLY A 694 -2.26 -3.02 -0.69
N TYR A 695 -2.86 -3.90 -1.50
CA TYR A 695 -2.95 -5.33 -1.24
C TYR A 695 -2.59 -6.14 -2.49
N GLY A 696 -1.74 -7.17 -2.33
CA GLY A 696 -1.41 -8.12 -3.41
C GLY A 696 -0.87 -7.49 -4.71
N MET A 697 -0.16 -6.36 -4.62
CA MET A 697 0.34 -5.59 -5.76
C MET A 697 1.81 -5.87 -6.11
N GLY A 698 2.27 -5.19 -7.17
CA GLY A 698 3.66 -4.95 -7.48
C GLY A 698 3.94 -3.48 -7.82
N ASN A 699 5.22 -3.12 -7.81
CA ASN A 699 5.73 -1.76 -7.57
C ASN A 699 5.20 -0.61 -8.43
N TYR A 700 4.91 -0.83 -9.73
CA TYR A 700 4.38 0.25 -10.58
C TYR A 700 3.01 0.76 -10.11
N LYS A 701 2.22 -0.12 -9.48
CA LYS A 701 0.94 0.25 -8.88
C LYS A 701 1.16 0.96 -7.54
N ASP A 702 2.09 0.48 -6.73
CA ASP A 702 2.41 1.04 -5.41
C ASP A 702 2.86 2.51 -5.51
N SER A 703 3.80 2.84 -6.42
CA SER A 703 4.27 4.22 -6.58
C SER A 703 3.18 5.20 -7.06
N LYS A 704 2.20 4.71 -7.84
CA LYS A 704 1.01 5.48 -8.21
C LYS A 704 0.11 5.73 -6.98
N MET A 705 -0.09 4.73 -6.13
CA MET A 705 -0.90 4.86 -4.91
C MET A 705 -0.25 5.79 -3.89
N GLU A 706 1.07 5.70 -3.72
CA GLU A 706 1.91 6.64 -2.93
C GLU A 706 1.75 8.07 -3.44
N THR A 707 2.00 8.31 -4.73
CA THR A 707 1.84 9.63 -5.35
C THR A 707 0.46 10.22 -5.07
N ILE A 708 -0.59 9.40 -5.21
CA ILE A 708 -1.98 9.81 -4.99
C ILE A 708 -2.26 10.14 -3.51
N ALA A 709 -1.75 9.34 -2.56
CA ALA A 709 -1.90 9.60 -1.13
C ALA A 709 -1.22 10.92 -0.74
N ASN A 710 0.01 11.14 -1.23
CA ASN A 710 0.79 12.35 -0.96
C ASN A 710 0.10 13.59 -1.54
N LYS A 711 -0.51 13.50 -2.73
CA LYS A 711 -1.37 14.59 -3.26
C LYS A 711 -2.58 14.89 -2.38
N GLY A 712 -3.13 13.88 -1.70
CA GLY A 712 -4.29 13.99 -0.81
C GLY A 712 -3.99 14.29 0.67
N ASN A 713 -2.75 14.64 1.04
CA ASN A 713 -2.26 14.76 2.43
C ASN A 713 -2.69 13.57 3.31
N GLY A 714 -2.31 12.38 2.88
CA GLY A 714 -2.41 11.18 3.69
C GLY A 714 -1.40 10.14 3.30
N ASN A 715 -1.34 9.10 4.12
CA ASN A 715 -0.29 8.10 4.04
C ASN A 715 -0.62 7.02 3.01
N TYR A 716 0.43 6.41 2.47
CA TYR A 716 0.36 5.15 1.77
C TYR A 716 0.91 4.02 2.66
N ALA A 717 0.31 2.82 2.57
CA ALA A 717 0.82 1.62 3.21
C ALA A 717 0.54 0.38 2.36
N TYR A 718 1.54 -0.49 2.21
CA TYR A 718 1.39 -1.80 1.57
C TYR A 718 1.18 -2.89 2.63
N ILE A 719 0.04 -3.57 2.58
CA ILE A 719 -0.34 -4.62 3.54
C ILE A 719 -0.13 -5.98 2.88
N ASP A 720 1.05 -6.56 3.09
CA ASP A 720 1.43 -7.89 2.58
C ASP A 720 0.87 -9.04 3.43
N ASN A 721 0.70 -8.82 4.74
CA ASN A 721 0.28 -9.83 5.70
C ASN A 721 -0.47 -9.22 6.92
N ILE A 722 -0.98 -10.09 7.81
CA ILE A 722 -1.77 -9.67 8.97
C ILE A 722 -0.92 -9.01 10.09
N GLN A 723 0.38 -9.30 10.18
CA GLN A 723 1.27 -8.61 11.13
C GLN A 723 1.45 -7.15 10.70
N GLU A 724 1.66 -6.91 9.40
CA GLU A 724 1.73 -5.56 8.83
C GLU A 724 0.44 -4.77 9.04
N ALA A 725 -0.72 -5.41 8.85
CA ALA A 725 -2.01 -4.82 9.20
C ALA A 725 -2.11 -4.44 10.69
N ASN A 726 -1.61 -5.28 11.60
CA ASN A 726 -1.58 -4.97 13.04
C ASN A 726 -0.60 -3.83 13.36
N ARG A 727 0.57 -3.78 12.70
CA ARG A 727 1.56 -2.69 12.83
C ARG A 727 0.93 -1.36 12.42
N PHE A 728 0.49 -1.28 11.16
CA PHE A 728 0.01 -0.05 10.57
C PHE A 728 -1.37 0.33 11.11
N LEU A 729 -2.42 -0.43 10.81
CA LEU A 729 -3.81 -0.06 11.15
C LEU A 729 -4.11 -0.16 12.65
N GLY A 730 -3.44 -1.09 13.36
CA GLY A 730 -3.65 -1.32 14.79
C GLY A 730 -2.94 -0.31 15.69
N LYS A 731 -1.73 0.14 15.33
CA LYS A 731 -0.88 0.99 16.20
C LYS A 731 -0.56 2.36 15.59
N GLU A 732 -0.06 2.42 14.36
CA GLU A 732 0.47 3.67 13.78
C GLU A 732 -0.60 4.58 13.19
N PHE A 733 -1.63 4.01 12.58
CA PHE A 733 -2.56 4.74 11.71
C PHE A 733 -3.37 5.83 12.42
N LYS A 734 -3.62 5.70 13.72
CA LYS A 734 -4.21 6.79 14.53
C LYS A 734 -3.26 7.98 14.67
N GLY A 735 -1.97 7.75 14.88
CA GLY A 735 -0.96 8.80 14.97
C GLY A 735 -0.81 9.53 13.63
N SER A 736 -0.81 8.77 12.53
CA SER A 736 -0.63 9.32 11.18
C SER A 736 -1.79 10.18 10.68
N MET A 737 -3.00 10.03 11.23
CA MET A 737 -4.15 10.87 10.90
C MET A 737 -4.04 12.32 11.39
N PHE A 738 -3.26 12.57 12.44
CA PHE A 738 -3.23 13.85 13.14
C PHE A 738 -1.82 14.43 13.12
N ALA A 739 -1.56 15.25 12.09
CA ALA A 739 -0.33 16.03 11.99
C ALA A 739 -0.15 16.91 13.23
N ILE A 740 1.02 16.84 13.84
CA ILE A 740 1.46 17.73 14.93
C ILE A 740 2.41 18.83 14.42
N ALA A 741 2.94 18.67 13.21
CA ALA A 741 3.44 19.75 12.36
C ALA A 741 3.32 19.42 10.87
N LYS A 742 3.42 20.46 10.05
CA LYS A 742 3.56 20.43 8.59
C LYS A 742 4.83 21.17 8.17
N ASP A 743 5.27 21.03 6.92
CA ASP A 743 6.47 21.68 6.38
C ASP A 743 7.72 21.39 7.21
N VAL A 744 7.98 20.10 7.48
CA VAL A 744 9.05 19.68 8.38
C VAL A 744 10.35 19.42 7.61
N LYS A 745 11.37 20.21 7.94
CA LYS A 745 12.68 20.26 7.28
C LYS A 745 13.81 20.12 8.30
N ILE A 746 14.84 19.37 7.93
CA ILE A 746 16.12 19.31 8.66
C ILE A 746 17.20 19.95 7.79
N GLN A 747 18.05 20.78 8.41
CA GLN A 747 19.33 21.20 7.87
C GLN A 747 20.42 20.91 8.91
N ILE A 748 21.48 20.21 8.52
CA ILE A 748 22.65 19.97 9.38
C ILE A 748 23.86 20.71 8.83
N GLU A 749 24.54 21.46 9.70
CA GLU A 749 25.75 22.21 9.41
C GLU A 749 26.95 21.50 10.07
N PHE A 750 27.90 20.99 9.30
CA PHE A 750 29.03 20.20 9.82
C PHE A 750 30.28 21.05 10.10
N ASN A 751 30.98 20.78 11.21
CA ASN A 751 32.20 21.50 11.56
C ASN A 751 33.43 20.96 10.78
N PRO A 752 34.05 21.75 9.87
CA PRO A 752 35.22 21.31 9.09
C PRO A 752 36.46 21.02 9.93
N GLN A 753 36.53 21.44 11.19
CA GLN A 753 37.64 21.10 12.10
C GLN A 753 37.66 19.60 12.45
N HIS A 754 36.49 18.95 12.46
CA HIS A 754 36.32 17.56 12.90
C HIS A 754 35.80 16.63 11.80
N VAL A 755 35.10 17.19 10.80
CA VAL A 755 34.54 16.45 9.67
C VAL A 755 35.28 16.83 8.39
N GLN A 756 35.95 15.86 7.78
CA GLN A 756 36.60 16.01 6.48
C GLN A 756 35.57 15.87 5.34
N ALA A 757 34.66 14.90 5.50
CA ALA A 757 33.52 14.71 4.63
C ALA A 757 32.35 14.01 5.36
N TYR A 758 31.13 14.19 4.87
CA TYR A 758 29.94 13.49 5.34
C TYR A 758 29.11 12.98 4.14
N ARG A 759 28.18 12.05 4.38
CA ARG A 759 27.08 11.74 3.46
C ARG A 759 25.83 11.32 4.23
N LEU A 760 24.65 11.70 3.74
CA LEU A 760 23.36 11.23 4.24
C LEU A 760 23.06 9.85 3.67
N ILE A 761 22.71 8.87 4.50
CA ILE A 761 22.39 7.51 4.08
C ILE A 761 20.88 7.42 3.79
N GLY A 762 20.53 7.10 2.55
CA GLY A 762 19.14 7.20 2.07
C GLY A 762 18.73 8.65 1.79
N TYR A 763 17.42 8.90 1.73
CA TYR A 763 16.80 10.22 1.54
C TYR A 763 17.14 10.91 0.21
N GLU A 764 17.66 10.18 -0.80
CA GLU A 764 18.04 10.79 -2.09
C GLU A 764 16.85 11.48 -2.78
N ASN A 765 15.65 10.90 -2.69
CA ASN A 765 14.40 11.46 -3.23
C ASN A 765 13.74 12.50 -2.29
N ARG A 766 14.40 12.86 -1.18
CA ARG A 766 13.93 13.81 -0.16
C ARG A 766 14.95 14.92 0.16
N LYS A 767 16.11 14.92 -0.50
CA LYS A 767 17.13 16.00 -0.43
C LYS A 767 16.57 17.29 -1.02
N LEU A 768 16.79 18.40 -0.32
CA LEU A 768 16.36 19.75 -0.71
C LEU A 768 17.58 20.62 -1.02
N ASN A 769 17.37 21.76 -1.70
CA ASN A 769 18.43 22.77 -1.79
C ASN A 769 18.53 23.51 -0.44
N ASP A 770 19.69 24.06 -0.10
CA ASP A 770 19.89 24.67 1.21
C ASP A 770 19.07 25.96 1.40
N GLU A 771 18.79 26.68 0.30
CA GLU A 771 17.85 27.80 0.28
C GLU A 771 16.39 27.39 0.54
N ASP A 772 16.02 26.13 0.28
CA ASP A 772 14.65 25.65 0.50
C ASP A 772 14.35 25.41 1.98
N PHE A 773 15.39 25.31 2.84
CA PHE A 773 15.23 25.22 4.29
C PHE A 773 14.39 26.37 4.84
N VAL A 774 14.66 27.61 4.41
CA VAL A 774 13.93 28.81 4.88
C VAL A 774 12.73 29.17 4.00
N ASN A 775 12.50 28.43 2.91
CA ASN A 775 11.47 28.71 1.93
C ASN A 775 10.14 28.04 2.29
N ASP A 776 9.28 28.78 2.99
CA ASP A 776 7.96 28.31 3.42
C ASP A 776 6.98 28.01 2.26
N ALA A 777 7.37 28.21 0.99
CA ALA A 777 6.60 27.85 -0.20
C ALA A 777 6.98 26.50 -0.82
N ILE A 778 8.11 25.90 -0.41
CA ILE A 778 8.42 24.49 -0.70
C ILE A 778 7.79 23.67 0.42
N ASP A 779 6.78 22.87 0.08
CA ASP A 779 6.16 21.97 1.04
C ASP A 779 7.13 20.82 1.39
N ALA A 780 7.13 20.42 2.65
CA ALA A 780 7.93 19.32 3.18
C ALA A 780 7.06 18.49 4.13
N GLY A 781 7.37 17.20 4.27
CA GLY A 781 6.49 16.21 4.90
C GLY A 781 5.78 16.63 6.19
N GLU A 782 4.57 16.13 6.37
CA GLU A 782 3.83 16.24 7.62
C GLU A 782 4.35 15.20 8.63
N LEU A 783 4.42 15.56 9.92
CA LEU A 783 4.76 14.60 10.97
C LEU A 783 3.54 14.35 11.88
N GLY A 784 3.07 13.10 11.88
CA GLY A 784 1.94 12.63 12.67
C GLY A 784 2.25 12.54 14.16
N SER A 785 1.20 12.43 14.97
CA SER A 785 1.36 12.25 16.41
C SER A 785 2.05 10.92 16.73
N GLY A 786 3.02 10.94 17.66
CA GLY A 786 3.82 9.77 18.02
C GLY A 786 4.77 9.26 16.93
N HIS A 787 4.83 9.91 15.75
CA HIS A 787 5.73 9.47 14.67
C HIS A 787 7.20 9.62 15.07
N THR A 788 8.00 8.66 14.60
CA THR A 788 9.46 8.62 14.78
C THR A 788 10.13 8.65 13.43
N VAL A 789 11.14 9.49 13.26
CA VAL A 789 11.96 9.48 12.03
C VAL A 789 13.44 9.48 12.40
N THR A 790 14.24 8.72 11.66
CA THR A 790 15.66 8.46 11.92
C THR A 790 16.44 8.67 10.63
N ALA A 791 17.42 9.57 10.67
CA ALA A 791 18.41 9.79 9.64
C ALA A 791 19.79 9.34 10.13
N LEU A 792 20.61 8.83 9.22
CA LEU A 792 21.98 8.40 9.51
C LEU A 792 22.94 9.12 8.57
N TYR A 793 24.00 9.69 9.11
CA TYR A 793 25.12 10.24 8.36
C TYR A 793 26.35 9.37 8.54
N GLU A 794 27.02 9.01 7.44
CA GLU A 794 28.37 8.47 7.49
C GLU A 794 29.37 9.63 7.40
N ILE A 795 30.29 9.68 8.36
CA ILE A 795 31.24 10.77 8.57
C ILE A 795 32.66 10.24 8.40
N ILE A 796 33.47 10.97 7.65
CA ILE A 796 34.92 10.82 7.58
C ILE A 796 35.53 11.88 8.50
N PRO A 797 36.09 11.50 9.66
CA PRO A 797 36.76 12.44 10.56
C PRO A 797 37.99 13.09 9.92
N THR A 798 38.39 14.27 10.39
CA THR A 798 39.64 14.89 9.95
C THR A 798 40.86 14.00 10.24
N ASN A 799 41.83 14.03 9.32
CA ASN A 799 43.05 13.19 9.30
C ASN A 799 42.83 11.71 8.96
N VAL A 800 41.64 11.32 8.49
CA VAL A 800 41.38 9.95 8.00
C VAL A 800 41.60 9.88 6.49
N LYS A 801 42.50 8.98 6.07
CA LYS A 801 42.65 8.64 4.64
C LYS A 801 41.48 7.77 4.19
N SER A 802 40.81 8.17 3.11
CA SER A 802 39.67 7.45 2.54
C SER A 802 39.68 7.54 1.01
N ASP A 803 39.50 6.43 0.32
CA ASP A 803 39.43 6.37 -1.14
C ASP A 803 38.16 7.04 -1.71
N PHE A 804 37.17 7.27 -0.84
CA PHE A 804 35.88 7.88 -1.18
C PHE A 804 35.89 9.41 -1.14
N PHE A 805 36.99 10.01 -0.67
CA PHE A 805 37.17 11.45 -0.61
C PHE A 805 38.42 11.87 -1.39
N LYS A 806 38.28 12.89 -2.23
CA LYS A 806 39.41 13.56 -2.88
C LYS A 806 39.58 14.92 -2.23
N GLU A 807 40.78 15.20 -1.73
CA GLU A 807 41.09 16.50 -1.14
C GLU A 807 40.77 17.63 -2.14
N PRO A 808 40.12 18.73 -1.68
CA PRO A 808 39.89 19.88 -2.53
C PRO A 808 41.21 20.43 -3.08
N ILE A 809 41.20 20.83 -4.35
CA ILE A 809 42.33 21.54 -4.96
C ILE A 809 42.56 22.84 -4.16
N ASP A 810 43.82 23.20 -3.86
CA ASP A 810 44.13 24.45 -3.15
C ASP A 810 43.68 25.68 -3.97
N LEU A 811 42.49 26.19 -3.67
CA LEU A 811 41.90 27.33 -4.36
C LEU A 811 42.45 28.62 -3.76
N LYS A 812 43.14 29.40 -4.60
CA LYS A 812 43.75 30.71 -4.27
C LYS A 812 42.84 31.66 -3.47
N TYR A 813 41.53 31.59 -3.66
CA TYR A 813 40.53 32.49 -3.07
C TYR A 813 39.64 31.84 -2.00
N SER A 814 39.86 30.57 -1.66
CA SER A 814 39.04 29.80 -0.70
C SER A 814 39.82 29.40 0.55
N LYS A 815 40.90 30.12 0.87
CA LYS A 815 41.67 29.91 2.10
C LYS A 815 40.93 30.51 3.28
N THR A 816 40.12 29.68 3.93
CA THR A 816 39.59 29.96 5.26
C THR A 816 40.71 29.87 6.30
N GLU A 817 40.91 30.94 7.05
CA GLU A 817 41.68 30.85 8.31
C GLU A 817 40.82 30.12 9.35
N ASN A 818 41.44 29.23 10.14
CA ASN A 818 40.77 28.51 11.23
C ASN A 818 40.39 29.48 12.36
N SER A 819 39.25 30.15 12.20
CA SER A 819 38.81 31.20 13.10
C SER A 819 38.22 30.66 14.39
N SER A 820 38.99 30.84 15.47
CA SER A 820 38.60 30.77 16.89
C SER A 820 38.35 29.39 17.52
N THR A 821 38.90 29.21 18.72
CA THR A 821 38.79 28.02 19.57
C THR A 821 37.41 27.84 20.24
N VAL A 822 36.41 28.61 19.84
CA VAL A 822 35.11 28.75 20.54
C VAL A 822 34.22 27.52 20.33
N PHE A 823 34.25 26.91 19.14
CA PHE A 823 33.40 25.78 18.75
C PHE A 823 34.18 24.45 18.66
N GLY A 824 35.36 24.37 19.30
CA GLY A 824 36.31 23.26 19.15
C GLY A 824 35.88 21.90 19.71
N ASN A 825 34.69 21.82 20.31
CA ASN A 825 34.06 20.59 20.80
C ASN A 825 32.80 20.21 20.00
N GLU A 826 32.40 20.98 18.99
CA GLU A 826 31.14 20.79 18.25
C GLU A 826 31.37 20.01 16.95
N LEU A 827 30.68 18.90 16.76
CA LEU A 827 30.75 18.08 15.53
C LEU A 827 29.94 18.73 14.41
N ALA A 828 28.73 19.18 14.73
CA ALA A 828 27.74 19.72 13.82
C ALA A 828 26.63 20.45 14.59
N THR A 829 25.84 21.24 13.88
CA THR A 829 24.63 21.90 14.40
C THR A 829 23.43 21.50 13.55
N ILE A 830 22.38 20.99 14.19
CA ILE A 830 21.09 20.66 13.57
C ILE A 830 20.18 21.88 13.70
N LYS A 831 19.59 22.29 12.58
CA LYS A 831 18.46 23.22 12.52
C LYS A 831 17.24 22.43 12.05
N PHE A 832 16.19 22.43 12.86
CA PHE A 832 14.93 21.76 12.57
C PHE A 832 13.84 22.81 12.41
N ARG A 833 13.14 22.83 11.29
CA ARG A 833 12.11 23.82 10.98
C ARG A 833 10.78 23.13 10.74
N TYR A 834 9.71 23.71 11.28
CA TYR A 834 8.36 23.17 11.18
C TYR A 834 7.29 24.27 11.29
N LYS A 835 6.11 24.04 10.73
CA LYS A 835 4.91 24.86 10.98
C LYS A 835 3.95 24.12 11.91
N LYS A 836 3.23 24.84 12.78
CA LYS A 836 2.07 24.27 13.49
C LYS A 836 1.02 23.82 12.46
N PRO A 837 0.16 22.80 12.74
CA PRO A 837 -0.79 22.28 11.75
C PRO A 837 -1.68 23.37 11.14
N ASP A 838 -2.30 24.19 11.99
CA ASP A 838 -3.13 25.34 11.59
C ASP A 838 -2.32 26.65 11.41
N GLY A 839 -0.98 26.58 11.42
CA GLY A 839 -0.09 27.73 11.40
C GLY A 839 0.62 27.94 10.07
N GLU A 840 0.65 29.18 9.59
CA GLU A 840 1.32 29.53 8.33
C GLU A 840 2.77 30.02 8.52
N LYS A 841 3.21 30.22 9.76
CA LYS A 841 4.58 30.63 10.09
C LYS A 841 5.39 29.45 10.61
N SER A 842 6.58 29.29 10.05
CA SER A 842 7.57 28.32 10.51
C SER A 842 8.23 28.74 11.83
N ILE A 843 8.57 27.74 12.63
CA ILE A 843 9.32 27.80 13.88
C ILE A 843 10.61 27.02 13.65
N GLU A 844 11.73 27.53 14.17
CA GLU A 844 13.05 26.90 14.06
C GLU A 844 13.55 26.49 15.45
N MET A 845 14.08 25.27 15.54
CA MET A 845 14.77 24.72 16.69
C MET A 845 16.23 24.48 16.31
N VAL A 846 17.16 24.70 17.23
CA VAL A 846 18.60 24.52 16.99
C VAL A 846 19.20 23.64 18.08
N GLN A 847 19.94 22.61 17.68
CA GLN A 847 20.63 21.69 18.59
C GLN A 847 22.07 21.45 18.12
N VAL A 848 23.02 21.75 19.01
CA VAL A 848 24.46 21.47 18.80
C VAL A 848 24.75 20.01 19.13
N ILE A 849 25.59 19.36 18.33
CA ILE A 849 26.08 18.00 18.55
C ILE A 849 27.53 18.06 19.02
N GLU A 850 27.83 17.49 20.20
CA GLU A 850 29.22 17.35 20.67
C GLU A 850 30.02 16.38 19.79
N ASN A 851 31.30 16.67 19.55
CA ASN A 851 32.27 15.75 18.94
C ASN A 851 32.74 14.69 19.95
N LYS A 852 31.80 13.87 20.40
CA LYS A 852 32.00 12.86 21.45
C LYS A 852 31.60 11.48 20.94
N SER A 853 32.54 10.82 20.29
CA SER A 853 32.32 9.47 19.74
C SER A 853 32.32 8.41 20.85
N ILE A 854 31.27 7.59 20.90
CA ILE A 854 31.13 6.43 21.78
C ILE A 854 31.57 5.17 21.00
N PRO A 855 32.36 4.23 21.56
CA PRO A 855 32.67 2.98 20.86
C PRO A 855 31.43 2.14 20.55
N ILE A 856 31.34 1.47 19.40
CA ILE A 856 30.12 0.77 18.95
C ILE A 856 29.63 -0.36 19.87
N ASP A 857 30.52 -1.00 20.65
CA ASP A 857 30.09 -1.97 21.67
C ASP A 857 29.38 -1.32 22.88
N LYS A 858 29.60 -0.01 23.10
CA LYS A 858 29.01 0.80 24.16
C LYS A 858 27.89 1.74 23.68
N SER A 859 27.61 1.80 22.37
CA SER A 859 26.47 2.56 21.84
C SER A 859 25.14 1.94 22.25
N SER A 860 24.04 2.66 22.07
CA SER A 860 22.69 2.15 22.34
C SER A 860 22.35 0.96 21.44
N ASP A 861 21.45 0.11 21.91
CA ASP A 861 21.00 -1.05 21.12
C ASP A 861 20.25 -0.59 19.86
N ASP A 862 19.51 0.51 19.97
CA ASP A 862 18.86 1.17 18.83
C ASP A 862 19.85 1.76 17.83
N PHE A 863 21.03 2.23 18.25
CA PHE A 863 22.10 2.62 17.34
C PHE A 863 22.63 1.40 16.59
N LYS A 864 23.05 0.35 17.30
CA LYS A 864 23.53 -0.91 16.72
C LYS A 864 22.52 -1.48 15.71
N PHE A 865 21.25 -1.52 16.07
CA PHE A 865 20.18 -2.02 15.21
C PHE A 865 19.98 -1.14 13.97
N SER A 866 19.83 0.18 14.13
CA SER A 866 19.68 1.09 12.98
C SER A 866 20.89 1.06 12.02
N SER A 867 22.11 0.95 12.55
CA SER A 867 23.32 0.76 11.75
C SER A 867 23.32 -0.58 11.01
N ALA A 868 22.85 -1.67 11.63
CA ALA A 868 22.75 -2.97 10.97
C ALA A 868 21.70 -2.98 9.84
N VAL A 869 20.55 -2.33 10.06
CA VAL A 869 19.50 -2.15 9.02
C VAL A 869 20.03 -1.34 7.84
N ALA A 870 20.68 -0.20 8.10
CA ALA A 870 21.27 0.61 7.05
C ALA A 870 22.35 -0.14 6.27
N TRP A 871 23.22 -0.86 6.98
CA TRP A 871 24.26 -1.69 6.38
C TRP A 871 23.69 -2.79 5.49
N PHE A 872 22.60 -3.44 5.91
CA PHE A 872 21.89 -4.42 5.09
C PHE A 872 21.28 -3.81 3.82
N GLY A 873 20.64 -2.64 3.93
CA GLY A 873 20.16 -1.90 2.76
C GLY A 873 21.27 -1.55 1.78
N LEU A 874 22.40 -1.04 2.28
CA LEU A 874 23.58 -0.74 1.47
C LEU A 874 24.21 -2.00 0.83
N LYS A 875 24.11 -3.18 1.48
CA LYS A 875 24.46 -4.47 0.86
C LYS A 875 23.50 -4.82 -0.28
N LEU A 876 22.18 -4.78 -0.04
CA LEU A 876 21.16 -5.16 -1.03
C LEU A 876 21.20 -4.26 -2.28
N ARG A 877 21.42 -2.96 -2.11
CA ARG A 877 21.62 -2.00 -3.21
C ARG A 877 22.97 -2.17 -3.92
N ASP A 878 23.88 -2.98 -3.38
CA ASP A 878 25.26 -3.16 -3.84
C ASP A 878 26.04 -1.82 -3.91
N SER A 879 25.93 -1.04 -2.83
CA SER A 879 26.60 0.27 -2.68
C SER A 879 28.08 0.18 -3.03
N LYS A 880 28.58 1.17 -3.79
CA LYS A 880 30.02 1.28 -4.12
C LYS A 880 30.81 1.96 -3.00
N LEU A 881 30.13 2.56 -2.03
CA LEU A 881 30.71 3.31 -0.91
C LEU A 881 30.87 2.45 0.36
N VAL A 882 30.42 1.19 0.30
CA VAL A 882 30.53 0.21 1.38
C VAL A 882 31.55 -0.88 1.03
N GLN A 883 32.64 -0.95 1.80
CA GLN A 883 33.73 -1.91 1.61
C GLN A 883 33.38 -3.31 2.14
N ASN A 884 32.83 -3.40 3.36
CA ASN A 884 32.44 -4.66 3.96
C ASN A 884 30.96 -4.96 3.69
N LYS A 885 30.63 -6.12 3.10
CA LYS A 885 29.26 -6.58 2.80
C LYS A 885 28.96 -7.97 3.39
N ASP A 886 29.62 -8.32 4.48
CA ASP A 886 29.44 -9.60 5.17
C ASP A 886 28.08 -9.68 5.92
N SER A 887 27.24 -10.66 5.55
CA SER A 887 25.96 -10.92 6.22
C SER A 887 26.15 -11.34 7.68
N GLU A 888 27.23 -12.06 8.02
CA GLU A 888 27.46 -12.52 9.40
C GLU A 888 27.79 -11.36 10.35
N ALA A 889 28.58 -10.40 9.91
CA ALA A 889 28.85 -9.17 10.65
C ALA A 889 27.60 -8.28 10.80
N ILE A 890 26.81 -8.08 9.73
CA ILE A 890 25.52 -7.35 9.78
C ILE A 890 24.59 -8.01 10.81
N LYS A 891 24.40 -9.33 10.71
CA LYS A 891 23.57 -10.12 11.61
C LYS A 891 24.04 -10.05 13.06
N THR A 892 25.35 -10.13 13.29
CA THR A 892 25.93 -10.05 14.63
C THR A 892 25.66 -8.69 15.27
N LEU A 893 25.77 -7.60 14.50
CA LEU A 893 25.42 -6.27 14.98
C LEU A 893 23.92 -6.13 15.25
N ALA A 894 23.06 -6.64 14.36
CA ALA A 894 21.62 -6.65 14.55
C ALA A 894 21.20 -7.42 15.82
N LYS A 895 21.79 -8.60 16.07
CA LYS A 895 21.57 -9.38 17.30
C LYS A 895 22.07 -8.65 18.56
N LYS A 896 23.17 -7.90 18.48
CA LYS A 896 23.64 -7.02 19.57
C LYS A 896 22.74 -5.81 19.82
N GLY A 897 21.95 -5.38 18.83
CA GLY A 897 20.99 -4.27 18.93
C GLY A 897 19.54 -4.71 19.18
N LEU A 898 19.31 -6.00 19.43
CA LEU A 898 17.95 -6.54 19.60
C LEU A 898 17.37 -6.16 20.97
N SER A 899 16.61 -5.08 21.00
CA SER A 899 15.85 -4.60 22.15
C SER A 899 14.47 -4.08 21.72
N ASN A 900 13.49 -4.10 22.64
CA ASN A 900 12.14 -3.59 22.41
C ASN A 900 11.46 -4.19 21.15
N ASP A 901 11.39 -5.52 21.10
CA ASP A 901 10.87 -6.30 19.96
C ASP A 901 9.70 -7.20 20.38
N GLU A 902 8.69 -6.64 21.04
CA GLU A 902 7.52 -7.40 21.55
C GLU A 902 6.72 -8.05 20.41
N GLU A 903 6.75 -7.46 19.22
CA GLU A 903 6.05 -7.93 18.02
C GLU A 903 6.90 -8.81 17.09
N GLY A 904 8.21 -8.92 17.34
CA GLY A 904 9.13 -9.77 16.58
C GLY A 904 9.63 -9.21 15.24
N TYR A 905 9.41 -7.93 14.92
CA TYR A 905 9.88 -7.32 13.66
C TYR A 905 11.41 -7.25 13.57
N LYS A 906 12.11 -6.92 14.66
CA LYS A 906 13.59 -6.87 14.69
C LYS A 906 14.17 -8.29 14.59
N THR A 907 13.48 -9.28 15.17
CA THR A 907 13.81 -10.70 15.03
C THR A 907 13.55 -11.21 13.60
N GLU A 908 12.46 -10.81 12.95
CA GLU A 908 12.22 -11.10 11.53
C GLU A 908 13.33 -10.52 10.65
N PHE A 909 13.71 -9.26 10.85
CA PHE A 909 14.82 -8.63 10.13
C PHE A 909 16.10 -9.46 10.20
N ILE A 910 16.46 -9.93 11.40
CA ILE A 910 17.65 -10.77 11.62
C ILE A 910 17.57 -12.07 10.80
N ARG A 911 16.38 -12.69 10.69
CA ARG A 911 16.16 -13.86 9.83
C ARG A 911 16.27 -13.52 8.33
N LEU A 912 15.77 -12.37 7.89
CA LEU A 912 15.91 -11.93 6.50
C LEU A 912 17.39 -11.71 6.12
N VAL A 913 18.21 -11.19 7.03
CA VAL A 913 19.66 -11.09 6.86
C VAL A 913 20.31 -12.48 6.77
N GLU A 914 19.86 -13.46 7.55
CA GLU A 914 20.33 -14.87 7.47
C GLU A 914 20.00 -15.53 6.12
N THR A 915 18.87 -15.17 5.50
CA THR A 915 18.43 -15.73 4.21
C THR A 915 19.23 -15.18 3.02
N VAL A 916 19.72 -13.94 3.10
CA VAL A 916 20.48 -13.30 2.01
C VAL A 916 21.98 -13.58 2.12
N LYS A 917 22.48 -14.34 1.14
CA LYS A 917 23.90 -14.70 0.99
C LYS A 917 24.69 -13.58 0.31
#